data_AF-A0A1I7CW34-F1
#
_entry.id   AF-A0A1I7CW34-F1
#
_cell.length_a   1.000
_cell.length_b   1.000
_cell.length_c   1.000
_cell.angle_alpha   90.00
_cell.angle_beta   90.00
_cell.angle_gamma   90.00
#
_symmetry.space_group_name_H-M   'P 1'
#
loop_
_entity.id
_entity.type
_entity.pdbx_description
1 polymer ?
#
loop_
_entity_poly.entity_id
_entity_poly.type
_entity_poly.pdbx_seq_one_letter_code
_entity_poly.pdbx_strand_id
1 'polypeptide(L)'
;MATAQSLVAQWNEMLLEGIRSAGAKPTETTYQLHLTSSAVYDAWAAYDPDAYGHYSDLQRPVSEHDMAHKAEAVSYAAYAMLSHFFPAKQAEFDAFMDQLGYDISVSGTDPSTAAGLGNLAAQNVLAARADDGSNAENGYADTTGYTPVNSADPDDPNAPGGVDFDPNSWQPLRVPTGTAVNENGVPIIDPDDPTSYTDQIALTPHWGGVDPFALESGDQFRPVAPPELGNFDTYVDSAGNVTTYDQAWRDQFTEVLHASANLTTEQKVIAEYWADGPRTESPPGHWNQIAQDIALREGHGIDEDAKLFFAVNAAVFDAGIATWEAKFHYNLIRPQSAIRDMYFGQQVQAWGGPDMGTQTIMGEDWQPYQNVTFVTPPFPEFVSGHSAFSMAAARTIAAFVGSDQFYDGTTLGTYDLDDVAGIDLLGQYVANELAFEQWQDVDPVVLQWETLTEAAEEAGISRIYGGIHIQDGNLRSLDLGEQVAAQAQMYWQALFTRGGDDVLYCDPAGGLMIAGAGNDTVHGRAGIDRIQGGSGNDWLSGGRSADSLEGGAGADELRGGHGDDDLTGGDGNDMLRGGSGNDTISGGNGKDTLYGGHGDDLIDGGDGNDILMGGGGHDVLIGGAGADELSGKQGKNVLIGGEGWDILTGGVGEDCFVFQTDDGWGVDTIRRFDTDQDWLLLKGFDEGAQLQTMKFQGATAIFVDGKQIAKIKGLDPEDLIVGDTVFFDDSPLG
;
A
#
# COMPACT_ATOMS: atom_id res chain seq x y z
N MET A 1 -33.49 19.38 11.87
CA MET A 1 -33.33 18.30 12.85
C MET A 1 -31.90 17.85 12.64
N ALA A 2 -31.02 18.02 13.62
CA ALA A 2 -29.68 17.44 13.50
C ALA A 2 -29.89 15.93 13.30
N THR A 3 -29.46 15.41 12.16
CA THR A 3 -29.41 13.98 11.89
C THR A 3 -28.50 13.37 12.95
N ALA A 4 -29.01 12.43 13.74
CA ALA A 4 -28.18 11.74 14.72
C ALA A 4 -27.12 10.91 13.98
N GLN A 5 -25.91 10.83 14.53
CA GLN A 5 -24.85 9.96 14.00
C GLN A 5 -25.35 8.54 13.78
N SER A 6 -24.80 7.85 12.77
CA SER A 6 -25.11 6.45 12.54
C SER A 6 -24.69 5.59 13.74
N LEU A 7 -25.19 4.35 13.78
CA LEU A 7 -24.78 3.39 14.80
C LEU A 7 -23.30 3.02 14.69
N VAL A 8 -22.76 2.93 13.48
CA VAL A 8 -21.34 2.63 13.24
C VAL A 8 -20.46 3.80 13.72
N ALA A 9 -20.86 5.04 13.44
CA ALA A 9 -20.15 6.22 13.92
C ALA A 9 -20.13 6.32 15.46
N GLN A 10 -21.23 5.92 16.13
CA GLN A 10 -21.27 5.83 17.61
C GLN A 10 -20.30 4.78 18.16
N TRP A 11 -20.23 3.59 17.55
CA TRP A 11 -19.24 2.57 17.91
C TRP A 11 -17.80 3.04 17.65
N ASN A 12 -17.57 3.77 16.55
CA ASN A 12 -16.27 4.37 16.26
C ASN A 12 -15.87 5.40 17.34
N GLU A 13 -16.81 6.20 17.86
CA GLU A 13 -16.49 7.13 18.94
C GLU A 13 -16.10 6.40 20.23
N MET A 14 -16.79 5.30 20.58
CA MET A 14 -16.40 4.47 21.73
C MET A 14 -15.02 3.83 21.56
N LEU A 15 -14.67 3.45 20.32
CA LEU A 15 -13.34 2.96 19.98
C LEU A 15 -12.26 4.04 20.20
N LEU A 16 -12.50 5.26 19.70
CA LEU A 16 -11.61 6.39 19.92
C LEU A 16 -11.47 6.74 21.41
N GLU A 17 -12.56 6.71 22.19
CA GLU A 17 -12.52 6.86 23.65
C GLU A 17 -11.66 5.78 24.33
N GLY A 18 -11.77 4.53 23.86
CA GLY A 18 -10.93 3.41 24.27
C GLY A 18 -9.45 3.71 24.07
N ILE A 19 -9.08 4.06 22.84
CA ILE A 19 -7.72 4.40 22.42
C ILE A 19 -7.15 5.55 23.27
N ARG A 20 -7.89 6.65 23.40
CA ARG A 20 -7.47 7.81 24.20
C ARG A 20 -7.20 7.43 25.66
N SER A 21 -8.07 6.61 26.26
CA SER A 21 -7.91 6.18 27.65
C SER A 21 -6.73 5.24 27.90
N ALA A 22 -6.29 4.51 26.87
CA ALA A 22 -5.17 3.57 26.93
C ALA A 22 -3.80 4.24 26.69
N GLY A 23 -3.79 5.51 26.27
CA GLY A 23 -2.58 6.21 25.84
C GLY A 23 -2.26 5.90 24.38
N ALA A 24 -2.79 6.73 23.48
CA ALA A 24 -2.71 6.52 22.04
C ALA A 24 -1.25 6.42 21.55
N LYS A 25 -0.98 5.40 20.74
CA LYS A 25 0.30 5.20 20.05
C LYS A 25 0.00 4.86 18.60
N PRO A 26 0.66 5.51 17.61
CA PRO A 26 0.20 5.42 16.23
C PRO A 26 0.03 4.00 15.70
N THR A 27 1.02 3.11 15.91
CA THR A 27 0.96 1.72 15.42
C THR A 27 -0.17 0.92 16.07
N GLU A 28 -0.24 0.90 17.40
CA GLU A 28 -1.31 0.24 18.15
C GLU A 28 -2.69 0.80 17.76
N THR A 29 -2.81 2.12 17.59
CA THR A 29 -4.05 2.79 17.19
C THR A 29 -4.49 2.37 15.79
N THR A 30 -3.60 2.37 14.79
CA THR A 30 -3.96 1.92 13.43
C THR A 30 -4.45 0.47 13.42
N TYR A 31 -3.83 -0.39 14.23
CA TYR A 31 -4.21 -1.80 14.36
C TYR A 31 -5.60 -1.97 14.97
N GLN A 32 -5.86 -1.29 16.09
CA GLN A 32 -7.15 -1.34 16.78
C GLN A 32 -8.29 -0.80 15.90
N LEU A 33 -8.03 0.29 15.17
CA LEU A 33 -8.95 0.87 14.19
C LEU A 33 -9.25 -0.11 13.06
N HIS A 34 -8.23 -0.62 12.37
CA HIS A 34 -8.38 -1.51 11.21
C HIS A 34 -9.10 -2.81 11.57
N LEU A 35 -8.70 -3.49 12.64
CA LEU A 35 -9.32 -4.76 13.04
C LEU A 35 -10.78 -4.56 13.45
N THR A 36 -11.08 -3.49 14.20
CA THR A 36 -12.46 -3.21 14.61
C THR A 36 -13.34 -2.89 13.39
N SER A 37 -12.89 -2.01 12.50
CA SER A 37 -13.65 -1.69 11.29
C SER A 37 -13.78 -2.88 10.34
N SER A 38 -12.79 -3.78 10.29
CA SER A 38 -12.87 -5.02 9.50
C SER A 38 -13.95 -5.97 10.03
N ALA A 39 -14.04 -6.15 11.35
CA ALA A 39 -15.08 -7.00 11.95
C ALA A 39 -16.48 -6.41 11.71
N VAL A 40 -16.61 -5.10 11.84
CA VAL A 40 -17.86 -4.37 11.55
C VAL A 40 -18.23 -4.49 10.07
N TYR A 41 -17.26 -4.32 9.18
CA TYR A 41 -17.45 -4.44 7.74
C TYR A 41 -17.88 -5.86 7.35
N ASP A 42 -17.20 -6.92 7.82
CA ASP A 42 -17.56 -8.30 7.52
C ASP A 42 -18.96 -8.67 8.04
N ALA A 43 -19.32 -8.20 9.24
CA ALA A 43 -20.66 -8.41 9.79
C ALA A 43 -21.74 -7.69 8.96
N TRP A 44 -21.43 -6.52 8.43
CA TRP A 44 -22.30 -5.76 7.54
C TRP A 44 -22.40 -6.38 6.14
N ALA A 45 -21.27 -6.74 5.54
CA ALA A 45 -21.12 -7.24 4.17
C ALA A 45 -21.96 -8.51 3.94
N ALA A 46 -22.17 -9.31 4.99
CA ALA A 46 -23.04 -10.48 4.91
C ALA A 46 -24.51 -10.17 4.55
N TYR A 47 -24.94 -8.92 4.70
CA TYR A 47 -26.28 -8.45 4.34
C TYR A 47 -26.31 -7.60 3.07
N ASP A 48 -25.17 -7.38 2.43
CA ASP A 48 -25.07 -6.63 1.19
C ASP A 48 -24.90 -7.60 0.02
N PRO A 49 -25.80 -7.54 -0.99
CA PRO A 49 -25.72 -8.45 -2.13
C PRO A 49 -24.46 -8.23 -2.98
N ASP A 50 -23.84 -7.06 -2.85
CA ASP A 50 -22.75 -6.57 -3.67
C ASP A 50 -21.46 -6.42 -2.86
N ALA A 51 -21.35 -6.95 -1.63
CA ALA A 51 -20.09 -6.90 -0.88
C ALA A 51 -19.48 -8.28 -0.65
N TYR A 52 -18.15 -8.33 -0.55
CA TYR A 52 -17.39 -9.47 -0.04
C TYR A 52 -16.87 -9.17 1.36
N GLY A 53 -16.98 -10.13 2.28
CA GLY A 53 -16.27 -10.03 3.55
C GLY A 53 -14.76 -10.19 3.32
N HIS A 54 -13.96 -9.40 4.04
CA HIS A 54 -12.50 -9.43 3.93
C HIS A 54 -11.91 -10.66 4.63
N TYR A 55 -12.29 -10.91 5.89
CA TYR A 55 -11.85 -12.08 6.66
C TYR A 55 -12.92 -13.18 6.72
N SER A 56 -14.17 -12.83 6.45
CA SER A 56 -15.35 -13.71 6.56
C SER A 56 -16.33 -13.49 5.42
N ASP A 57 -16.22 -14.26 4.33
CA ASP A 57 -17.21 -14.21 3.25
C ASP A 57 -18.47 -15.02 3.62
N LEU A 58 -19.36 -14.38 4.38
CA LEU A 58 -20.63 -14.93 4.85
C LEU A 58 -21.77 -14.24 4.12
N GLN A 59 -22.88 -14.93 3.85
CA GLN A 59 -24.02 -14.36 3.14
C GLN A 59 -25.34 -14.71 3.83
N ARG A 60 -26.18 -13.68 4.02
CA ARG A 60 -27.50 -13.78 4.66
C ARG A 60 -28.62 -13.86 3.63
N PRO A 61 -29.74 -14.54 3.95
CA PRO A 61 -30.91 -14.52 3.09
C PRO A 61 -31.40 -13.10 2.86
N VAL A 62 -31.79 -12.77 1.62
CA VAL A 62 -32.31 -11.44 1.24
C VAL A 62 -33.48 -10.96 2.11
N SER A 63 -34.24 -11.89 2.69
CA SER A 63 -35.32 -11.58 3.63
C SER A 63 -34.85 -10.91 4.93
N GLU A 64 -33.56 -10.93 5.22
CA GLU A 64 -32.94 -10.40 6.44
C GLU A 64 -32.05 -9.20 6.16
N HIS A 65 -32.01 -8.68 4.93
CA HIS A 65 -31.22 -7.50 4.56
C HIS A 65 -31.81 -6.18 5.11
N ASP A 66 -32.57 -6.26 6.20
CA ASP A 66 -33.17 -5.10 6.85
C ASP A 66 -32.21 -4.45 7.86
N MET A 67 -32.52 -3.21 8.22
CA MET A 67 -31.70 -2.42 9.13
C MET A 67 -31.59 -3.01 10.53
N ALA A 68 -32.57 -3.80 11.00
CA ALA A 68 -32.55 -4.35 12.34
C ALA A 68 -31.48 -5.45 12.46
N HIS A 69 -31.41 -6.35 11.48
CA HIS A 69 -30.38 -7.38 11.45
C HIS A 69 -29.00 -6.80 11.22
N LYS A 70 -28.84 -5.86 10.29
CA LYS A 70 -27.57 -5.15 10.07
C LYS A 70 -27.09 -4.47 11.36
N ALA A 71 -27.95 -3.68 12.01
CA ALA A 71 -27.63 -2.97 13.24
C ALA A 71 -27.22 -3.90 14.40
N GLU A 72 -27.91 -5.04 14.54
CA GLU A 72 -27.57 -6.04 15.56
C GLU A 72 -26.20 -6.68 15.25
N ALA A 73 -25.98 -7.16 14.02
CA ALA A 73 -24.73 -7.81 13.66
C ALA A 73 -23.50 -6.91 13.82
N VAL A 74 -23.56 -5.66 13.30
CA VAL A 74 -22.45 -4.70 13.44
C VAL A 74 -22.18 -4.34 14.89
N SER A 75 -23.22 -4.30 15.74
CA SER A 75 -23.06 -3.98 17.16
C SER A 75 -22.38 -5.10 17.93
N TYR A 76 -22.72 -6.37 17.66
CA TYR A 76 -22.02 -7.49 18.30
C TYR A 76 -20.57 -7.60 17.82
N ALA A 77 -20.29 -7.31 16.53
CA ALA A 77 -18.92 -7.25 16.02
C ALA A 77 -18.10 -6.16 16.72
N ALA A 78 -18.60 -4.93 16.77
CA ALA A 78 -17.95 -3.81 17.45
C ALA A 78 -17.77 -4.11 18.96
N TYR A 79 -18.82 -4.56 19.63
CA TYR A 79 -18.79 -4.92 21.06
C TYR A 79 -17.69 -5.95 21.34
N ALA A 80 -17.62 -7.04 20.57
CA ALA A 80 -16.60 -8.07 20.76
C ALA A 80 -15.17 -7.54 20.61
N MET A 81 -14.93 -6.69 19.59
CA MET A 81 -13.61 -6.09 19.35
C MET A 81 -13.23 -5.08 20.44
N LEU A 82 -14.14 -4.18 20.83
CA LEU A 82 -13.89 -3.20 21.88
C LEU A 82 -13.68 -3.86 23.24
N SER A 83 -14.46 -4.89 23.56
CA SER A 83 -14.27 -5.72 24.76
C SER A 83 -12.91 -6.43 24.80
N HIS A 84 -12.41 -6.86 23.63
CA HIS A 84 -11.09 -7.47 23.52
C HIS A 84 -9.98 -6.45 23.76
N PHE A 85 -10.00 -5.30 23.07
CA PHE A 85 -8.93 -4.30 23.18
C PHE A 85 -8.97 -3.48 24.47
N PHE A 86 -10.16 -3.20 25.01
CA PHE A 86 -10.36 -2.29 26.15
C PHE A 86 -11.18 -2.94 27.27
N PRO A 87 -10.71 -4.04 27.87
CA PRO A 87 -11.44 -4.73 28.94
C PRO A 87 -11.69 -3.84 30.17
N ALA A 88 -10.89 -2.78 30.37
CA ALA A 88 -11.08 -1.81 31.43
C ALA A 88 -12.36 -0.93 31.24
N LYS A 89 -12.88 -0.84 30.01
CA LYS A 89 -14.08 -0.07 29.64
C LYS A 89 -15.32 -0.92 29.39
N GLN A 90 -15.27 -2.22 29.71
CA GLN A 90 -16.35 -3.17 29.49
C GLN A 90 -17.74 -2.67 29.93
N ALA A 91 -17.83 -2.00 31.08
CA ALA A 91 -19.09 -1.50 31.61
C ALA A 91 -19.74 -0.41 30.72
N GLU A 92 -18.95 0.36 29.98
CA GLU A 92 -19.45 1.36 29.03
C GLU A 92 -20.04 0.66 27.79
N PHE A 93 -19.36 -0.36 27.28
CA PHE A 93 -19.85 -1.16 26.14
C PHE A 93 -21.10 -1.96 26.49
N ASP A 94 -21.16 -2.56 27.68
CA ASP A 94 -22.35 -3.25 28.19
C ASP A 94 -23.55 -2.31 28.28
N ALA A 95 -23.34 -1.09 28.81
CA ALA A 95 -24.38 -0.09 28.92
C ALA A 95 -24.91 0.37 27.55
N PHE A 96 -24.03 0.45 26.55
CA PHE A 96 -24.43 0.80 25.19
C PHE A 96 -25.25 -0.32 24.53
N MET A 97 -24.85 -1.59 24.69
CA MET A 97 -25.64 -2.74 24.22
C MET A 97 -27.02 -2.80 24.89
N ASP A 98 -27.09 -2.54 26.21
CA ASP A 98 -28.37 -2.45 26.95
C ASP A 98 -29.26 -1.32 26.41
N GLN A 99 -28.68 -0.16 26.06
CA GLN A 99 -29.39 0.96 25.45
C GLN A 99 -29.98 0.60 24.07
N LEU A 100 -29.26 -0.19 23.28
CA LEU A 100 -29.71 -0.71 21.99
C LEU A 100 -30.75 -1.84 22.15
N GLY A 101 -30.84 -2.44 23.34
CA GLY A 101 -31.77 -3.53 23.66
C GLY A 101 -31.25 -4.91 23.27
N TYR A 102 -29.93 -5.08 23.16
CA TYR A 102 -29.28 -6.35 22.80
C TYR A 102 -28.84 -7.15 24.04
N ASP A 103 -29.00 -8.47 24.00
CA ASP A 103 -28.67 -9.38 25.11
C ASP A 103 -27.18 -9.73 25.14
N ILE A 104 -26.41 -9.02 25.96
CA ILE A 104 -24.96 -9.24 26.14
C ILE A 104 -24.57 -10.64 26.65
N SER A 105 -25.53 -11.47 27.08
CA SER A 105 -25.24 -12.87 27.43
C SER A 105 -25.02 -13.78 26.21
N VAL A 106 -25.38 -13.29 25.00
CA VAL A 106 -25.16 -13.99 23.74
C VAL A 106 -23.68 -13.95 23.35
N SER A 107 -22.99 -15.07 23.52
CA SER A 107 -21.57 -15.26 23.19
C SER A 107 -21.33 -16.34 22.12
N GLY A 108 -22.41 -16.88 21.54
CA GLY A 108 -22.31 -17.87 20.47
C GLY A 108 -21.88 -17.24 19.15
N THR A 109 -21.30 -18.05 18.26
CA THR A 109 -20.84 -17.68 16.92
C THR A 109 -21.68 -18.33 15.82
N ASP A 110 -22.95 -18.61 16.09
CA ASP A 110 -23.87 -19.20 15.10
C ASP A 110 -24.18 -18.16 14.02
N PRO A 111 -23.64 -18.33 12.79
CA PRO A 111 -23.83 -17.35 11.73
C PRO A 111 -25.28 -17.24 11.29
N SER A 112 -26.17 -18.17 11.69
CA SER A 112 -27.61 -18.13 11.40
C SER A 112 -28.38 -17.04 12.18
N THR A 113 -27.74 -16.34 13.11
CA THR A 113 -28.31 -15.23 13.88
C THR A 113 -27.46 -13.96 13.71
N ALA A 114 -28.06 -12.77 13.80
CA ALA A 114 -27.31 -11.52 13.66
C ALA A 114 -26.23 -11.35 14.74
N ALA A 115 -26.59 -11.61 16.01
CA ALA A 115 -25.64 -11.60 17.12
C ALA A 115 -24.49 -12.60 16.93
N GLY A 116 -24.81 -13.84 16.54
CA GLY A 116 -23.79 -14.87 16.32
C GLY A 116 -22.91 -14.60 15.10
N LEU A 117 -23.46 -14.00 14.05
CA LEU A 117 -22.70 -13.50 12.89
C LEU A 117 -21.71 -12.41 13.30
N GLY A 118 -22.14 -11.40 14.07
CA GLY A 118 -21.26 -10.33 14.55
C GLY A 118 -20.11 -10.86 15.40
N ASN A 119 -20.41 -11.75 16.35
CA ASN A 119 -19.38 -12.43 17.16
C ASN A 119 -18.42 -13.27 16.31
N LEU A 120 -18.93 -13.96 15.28
CA LEU A 120 -18.11 -14.77 14.38
C LEU A 120 -17.17 -13.89 13.54
N ALA A 121 -17.66 -12.76 13.01
CA ALA A 121 -16.83 -11.81 12.25
C ALA A 121 -15.65 -11.31 13.09
N ALA A 122 -15.91 -10.85 14.32
CA ALA A 122 -14.86 -10.44 15.26
C ALA A 122 -13.87 -11.57 15.58
N GLN A 123 -14.37 -12.78 15.82
CA GLN A 123 -13.52 -13.96 16.06
C GLN A 123 -12.61 -14.27 14.86
N ASN A 124 -13.14 -14.20 13.64
CA ASN A 124 -12.37 -14.51 12.43
C ASN A 124 -11.28 -13.48 12.17
N VAL A 125 -11.57 -12.18 12.38
CA VAL A 125 -10.56 -11.12 12.29
C VAL A 125 -9.42 -11.37 13.28
N LEU A 126 -9.74 -11.58 14.57
CA LEU A 126 -8.73 -11.84 15.59
C LEU A 126 -7.93 -13.12 15.31
N ALA A 127 -8.58 -14.17 14.81
CA ALA A 127 -7.92 -15.42 14.46
C ALA A 127 -6.98 -15.28 13.25
N ALA A 128 -7.42 -14.55 12.21
CA ALA A 128 -6.62 -14.27 11.03
C ALA A 128 -5.38 -13.42 11.37
N ARG A 129 -5.48 -12.55 12.37
CA ARG A 129 -4.43 -11.61 12.78
C ARG A 129 -3.63 -12.05 14.02
N ALA A 130 -3.81 -13.29 14.48
CA ALA A 130 -3.14 -13.77 15.69
C ALA A 130 -1.61 -13.84 15.57
N ASP A 131 -1.10 -14.15 14.37
CA ASP A 131 0.31 -14.35 14.05
C ASP A 131 0.82 -13.43 12.93
N ASP A 132 0.21 -12.25 12.79
CA ASP A 132 0.43 -11.29 11.70
C ASP A 132 1.70 -10.42 11.82
N GLY A 133 2.60 -10.78 12.75
CA GLY A 133 3.79 -10.01 13.06
C GLY A 133 3.59 -8.87 14.06
N SER A 134 2.37 -8.41 14.37
CA SER A 134 2.11 -7.25 15.25
C SER A 134 2.50 -7.48 16.71
N ASN A 135 2.49 -8.75 17.14
CA ASN A 135 2.72 -9.18 18.51
C ASN A 135 1.72 -8.58 19.52
N ALA A 136 0.48 -8.32 19.09
CA ALA A 136 -0.57 -7.67 19.89
C ALA A 136 -0.87 -8.39 21.22
N GLU A 137 -0.96 -9.72 21.21
CA GLU A 137 -1.24 -10.55 22.41
C GLU A 137 -0.15 -10.43 23.50
N ASN A 138 1.06 -10.00 23.14
CA ASN A 138 2.16 -9.76 24.08
C ASN A 138 2.41 -8.26 24.31
N GLY A 139 1.40 -7.42 24.07
CA GLY A 139 1.49 -5.97 24.29
C GLY A 139 2.42 -5.27 23.31
N TYR A 140 2.49 -5.75 22.07
CA TYR A 140 3.26 -5.15 20.97
C TYR A 140 4.78 -5.07 21.25
N ALA A 141 5.31 -5.95 22.08
CA ALA A 141 6.72 -5.98 22.40
C ALA A 141 7.57 -6.24 21.15
N ASP A 142 8.76 -5.62 21.07
CA ASP A 142 9.69 -5.82 19.96
C ASP A 142 10.10 -7.29 19.81
N THR A 143 10.03 -7.80 18.58
CA THR A 143 10.43 -9.16 18.20
C THR A 143 11.72 -9.20 17.37
N THR A 144 12.24 -8.05 16.94
CA THR A 144 13.43 -7.93 16.09
C THR A 144 14.74 -7.92 16.87
N GLY A 145 14.69 -7.50 18.15
CA GLY A 145 15.89 -7.28 18.95
C GLY A 145 16.61 -5.97 18.62
N TYR A 146 15.87 -4.97 18.14
CA TYR A 146 16.41 -3.68 17.77
C TYR A 146 17.12 -3.04 18.97
N THR A 147 18.34 -2.56 18.74
CA THR A 147 19.15 -1.86 19.74
C THR A 147 19.68 -0.58 19.10
N PRO A 148 19.41 0.60 19.68
CA PRO A 148 19.90 1.85 19.13
C PRO A 148 21.43 1.93 19.25
N VAL A 149 22.06 2.57 18.26
CA VAL A 149 23.51 2.82 18.25
C VAL A 149 23.88 3.91 19.25
N ASN A 150 23.05 4.95 19.33
CA ASN A 150 23.27 6.10 20.22
C ASN A 150 22.63 5.91 21.60
N SER A 151 23.13 6.66 22.58
CA SER A 151 22.72 6.55 23.99
C SER A 151 21.88 7.73 24.45
N ALA A 152 20.92 7.46 25.35
CA ALA A 152 20.18 8.49 26.08
C ALA A 152 20.99 9.12 27.23
N ASP A 153 22.05 8.45 27.67
CA ASP A 153 22.90 8.91 28.77
C ASP A 153 23.87 10.00 28.27
N PRO A 154 23.76 11.26 28.73
CA PRO A 154 24.61 12.36 28.25
C PRO A 154 26.09 12.17 28.56
N ASP A 155 26.45 11.29 29.51
CA ASP A 155 27.86 10.98 29.84
C ASP A 155 28.44 9.82 28.99
N ASP A 156 27.63 9.17 28.15
CA ASP A 156 28.06 8.07 27.29
C ASP A 156 28.81 8.60 26.03
N PRO A 157 29.88 7.92 25.58
CA PRO A 157 30.57 8.28 24.33
C PRO A 157 29.68 8.34 23.07
N ASN A 158 28.54 7.65 23.08
CA ASN A 158 27.54 7.63 22.01
C ASN A 158 26.39 8.63 22.23
N ALA A 159 26.58 9.66 23.05
CA ALA A 159 25.66 10.80 23.16
C ALA A 159 26.17 12.01 22.37
N PRO A 160 25.31 13.00 22.00
CA PRO A 160 25.71 14.18 21.24
C PRO A 160 26.93 14.90 21.82
N GLY A 161 27.90 15.23 20.97
CA GLY A 161 29.21 15.77 21.37
C GLY A 161 30.22 14.73 21.87
N GLY A 162 29.82 13.46 21.99
CA GLY A 162 30.66 12.32 22.29
C GLY A 162 31.53 11.87 21.12
N VAL A 163 32.55 11.05 21.39
CA VAL A 163 33.52 10.61 20.37
C VAL A 163 33.03 9.46 19.49
N ASP A 164 32.04 8.71 19.97
CA ASP A 164 31.48 7.53 19.30
C ASP A 164 30.03 7.77 18.83
N PHE A 165 29.50 8.98 18.99
CA PHE A 165 28.16 9.36 18.53
C PHE A 165 28.05 9.21 17.01
N ASP A 166 26.99 8.55 16.56
CA ASP A 166 26.65 8.43 15.14
C ASP A 166 25.57 9.45 14.76
N PRO A 167 25.94 10.56 14.08
CA PRO A 167 25.00 11.61 13.71
C PRO A 167 24.01 11.17 12.61
N ASN A 168 24.15 9.98 12.04
CA ASN A 168 23.19 9.45 11.06
C ASN A 168 22.17 8.49 11.68
N SER A 169 22.34 8.09 12.95
CA SER A 169 21.49 7.11 13.63
C SER A 169 20.59 7.73 14.69
N TRP A 170 19.39 7.15 14.88
CA TRP A 170 18.45 7.57 15.91
C TRP A 170 19.03 7.44 17.33
N GLN A 171 18.68 8.40 18.19
CA GLN A 171 19.07 8.46 19.59
C GLN A 171 17.81 8.38 20.47
N PRO A 172 17.73 7.42 21.41
CA PRO A 172 16.71 7.46 22.45
C PRO A 172 16.96 8.63 23.41
N LEU A 173 15.90 9.27 23.91
CA LEU A 173 16.00 10.38 24.85
C LEU A 173 15.57 9.99 26.27
N ARG A 174 16.02 10.77 27.26
CA ARG A 174 15.50 10.70 28.63
C ARG A 174 14.16 11.44 28.72
N VAL A 175 13.12 10.72 29.13
CA VAL A 175 11.78 11.25 29.41
C VAL A 175 11.70 11.61 30.90
N PRO A 176 11.40 12.87 31.27
CA PRO A 176 11.20 13.24 32.67
C PRO A 176 10.02 12.48 33.30
N THR A 177 10.17 11.98 34.53
CA THR A 177 9.09 11.32 35.30
C THR A 177 8.47 12.23 36.35
N GLY A 178 9.10 13.38 36.64
CA GLY A 178 8.67 14.37 37.61
C GLY A 178 8.03 15.60 36.99
N THR A 179 7.45 16.46 37.84
CA THR A 179 6.82 17.74 37.43
C THR A 179 7.71 18.96 37.66
N ALA A 180 8.95 18.76 38.11
CA ALA A 180 9.89 19.84 38.35
C ALA A 180 10.34 20.45 37.01
N VAL A 181 10.31 21.77 36.91
CA VAL A 181 10.75 22.54 35.74
C VAL A 181 11.78 23.59 36.13
N ASN A 182 12.66 23.97 35.19
CA ASN A 182 13.65 25.02 35.36
C ASN A 182 13.01 26.42 35.22
N GLU A 183 13.83 27.47 35.25
CA GLU A 183 13.37 28.87 35.16
C GLU A 183 12.65 29.23 33.85
N ASN A 184 12.81 28.40 32.81
CA ASN A 184 12.16 28.54 31.50
C ASN A 184 10.99 27.54 31.32
N GLY A 185 10.52 26.89 32.39
CA GLY A 185 9.41 25.93 32.31
C GLY A 185 9.77 24.57 31.70
N VAL A 186 11.05 24.30 31.41
CA VAL A 186 11.52 23.03 30.85
C VAL A 186 11.75 22.01 31.97
N PRO A 187 11.28 20.75 31.86
CA PRO A 187 11.47 19.75 32.89
C PRO A 187 12.93 19.54 33.31
N ILE A 188 13.11 19.31 34.60
CA ILE A 188 14.41 19.01 35.19
C ILE A 188 14.57 17.49 35.22
N ILE A 189 15.62 17.02 34.54
CA ILE A 189 16.14 15.66 34.66
C ILE A 189 17.37 15.74 35.56
N ASP A 190 17.38 14.98 36.64
CA ASP A 190 18.56 14.84 37.50
C ASP A 190 19.32 13.57 37.06
N PRO A 191 20.46 13.70 36.36
CA PRO A 191 21.21 12.55 35.87
C PRO A 191 21.75 11.67 37.00
N ASP A 192 21.89 12.20 38.22
CA ASP A 192 22.32 11.45 39.40
C ASP A 192 21.16 10.75 40.13
N ASP A 193 19.90 11.06 39.77
CA ASP A 193 18.70 10.43 40.31
C ASP A 193 17.93 9.66 39.20
N PRO A 194 18.13 8.34 39.09
CA PRO A 194 17.47 7.52 38.08
C PRO A 194 15.95 7.39 38.29
N THR A 195 15.38 7.96 39.36
CA THR A 195 13.92 8.05 39.54
C THR A 195 13.32 9.29 38.89
N SER A 196 14.15 10.23 38.44
CA SER A 196 13.73 11.49 37.81
C SER A 196 13.46 11.40 36.29
N TYR A 197 13.81 10.27 35.67
CA TYR A 197 13.57 10.02 34.25
C TYR A 197 13.39 8.53 33.91
N THR A 198 12.89 8.26 32.69
CA THR A 198 12.94 6.96 32.02
C THR A 198 13.57 7.12 30.64
N ASP A 199 14.35 6.15 30.18
CA ASP A 199 14.87 6.18 28.81
C ASP A 199 13.79 5.72 27.82
N GLN A 200 13.74 6.38 26.67
CA GLN A 200 12.88 5.95 25.57
C GLN A 200 13.23 4.54 25.09
N ILE A 201 12.19 3.79 24.78
CA ILE A 201 12.28 2.49 24.13
C ILE A 201 11.65 2.65 22.76
N ALA A 202 12.33 2.14 21.73
CA ALA A 202 11.85 2.20 20.35
C ALA A 202 10.44 1.61 20.24
N LEU A 203 9.52 2.38 19.68
CA LEU A 203 8.12 1.98 19.53
C LEU A 203 7.98 1.01 18.35
N THR A 204 7.62 -0.24 18.66
CA THR A 204 7.31 -1.32 17.70
C THR A 204 8.26 -1.41 16.49
N PRO A 205 9.57 -1.67 16.67
CA PRO A 205 10.54 -1.73 15.57
C PRO A 205 10.22 -2.77 14.49
N HIS A 206 9.47 -3.81 14.86
CA HIS A 206 9.02 -4.88 13.98
C HIS A 206 7.87 -4.49 13.04
N TRP A 207 7.27 -3.31 13.20
CA TRP A 207 5.99 -2.99 12.57
C TRP A 207 6.01 -2.99 11.04
N GLY A 208 7.16 -2.71 10.42
CA GLY A 208 7.32 -2.79 8.96
C GLY A 208 7.19 -4.22 8.39
N GLY A 209 7.23 -5.25 9.25
CA GLY A 209 7.02 -6.64 8.89
C GLY A 209 5.66 -7.21 9.31
N VAL A 210 4.72 -6.35 9.71
CA VAL A 210 3.33 -6.76 9.97
C VAL A 210 2.63 -7.05 8.64
N ASP A 211 1.78 -8.07 8.60
CA ASP A 211 1.04 -8.42 7.38
C ASP A 211 0.14 -7.26 6.95
N PRO A 212 0.32 -6.67 5.76
CA PRO A 212 -0.50 -5.55 5.30
C PRO A 212 -1.90 -5.98 4.87
N PHE A 213 -2.78 -4.99 4.66
CA PHE A 213 -4.09 -5.18 4.03
C PHE A 213 -3.99 -5.26 2.50
N ALA A 214 -3.38 -4.26 1.86
CA ALA A 214 -3.33 -4.09 0.41
C ALA A 214 -1.91 -4.02 -0.17
N LEU A 215 -0.89 -3.84 0.68
CA LEU A 215 0.50 -3.83 0.22
C LEU A 215 1.02 -5.25 -0.04
N GLU A 216 2.03 -5.38 -0.91
CA GLU A 216 2.79 -6.62 -1.09
C GLU A 216 3.77 -6.84 0.07
N SER A 217 4.34 -5.75 0.59
CA SER A 217 5.27 -5.71 1.71
C SER A 217 5.36 -4.29 2.26
N GLY A 218 5.90 -4.12 3.48
CA GLY A 218 6.11 -2.80 4.05
C GLY A 218 7.09 -1.92 3.25
N ASP A 219 7.92 -2.50 2.38
CA ASP A 219 8.90 -1.75 1.60
C ASP A 219 8.48 -1.46 0.15
N GLN A 220 7.26 -1.85 -0.24
CA GLN A 220 6.72 -1.62 -1.58
C GLN A 220 6.86 -0.16 -2.05
N PHE A 221 6.61 0.80 -1.14
CA PHE A 221 6.70 2.23 -1.41
C PHE A 221 7.82 2.92 -0.62
N ARG A 222 8.87 2.17 -0.24
CA ARG A 222 9.99 2.74 0.53
C ARG A 222 10.60 3.92 -0.23
N PRO A 223 10.64 5.13 0.35
CA PRO A 223 11.23 6.29 -0.32
C PRO A 223 12.73 6.10 -0.49
N VAL A 224 13.34 6.84 -1.42
CA VAL A 224 14.82 6.85 -1.55
C VAL A 224 15.49 7.26 -0.24
N ALA A 225 16.72 6.78 -0.04
CA ALA A 225 17.48 6.99 1.19
C ALA A 225 17.57 8.47 1.58
N PRO A 226 17.44 8.82 2.88
CA PRO A 226 17.56 10.18 3.37
C PRO A 226 18.99 10.72 3.19
N PRO A 227 19.19 12.04 3.38
CA PRO A 227 20.53 12.61 3.41
C PRO A 227 21.39 12.01 4.54
N GLU A 228 22.71 11.95 4.31
CA GLU A 228 23.67 11.29 5.19
C GLU A 228 24.91 12.18 5.39
N LEU A 229 25.25 12.48 6.65
CA LEU A 229 26.41 13.27 7.00
C LEU A 229 27.71 12.52 6.63
N GLY A 230 28.64 13.21 5.98
CA GLY A 230 29.92 12.64 5.53
C GLY A 230 29.89 11.95 4.17
N ASN A 231 28.72 11.81 3.54
CA ASN A 231 28.57 11.30 2.19
C ASN A 231 28.58 12.45 1.17
N PHE A 232 29.49 12.41 0.19
CA PHE A 232 29.67 13.49 -0.80
C PHE A 232 29.14 13.13 -2.20
N ASP A 233 28.43 12.02 -2.33
CA ASP A 233 27.74 11.68 -3.57
C ASP A 233 26.56 12.64 -3.81
N THR A 234 26.07 12.67 -5.05
CA THR A 234 24.99 13.57 -5.44
C THR A 234 23.68 13.17 -4.77
N TYR A 235 23.00 14.13 -4.15
CA TYR A 235 21.68 13.98 -3.56
C TYR A 235 20.69 14.91 -4.24
N VAL A 236 19.46 14.42 -4.47
CA VAL A 236 18.34 15.22 -4.96
C VAL A 236 17.24 15.16 -3.90
N ASP A 237 16.97 16.31 -3.28
CA ASP A 237 15.94 16.42 -2.26
C ASP A 237 14.53 16.36 -2.88
N SER A 238 13.51 16.26 -2.02
CA SER A 238 12.10 16.20 -2.43
C SER A 238 11.60 17.49 -3.12
N ALA A 239 12.31 18.60 -2.97
CA ALA A 239 12.04 19.86 -3.67
C ALA A 239 12.77 19.96 -5.02
N GLY A 240 13.56 18.94 -5.40
CA GLY A 240 14.32 18.88 -6.65
C GLY A 240 15.64 19.64 -6.62
N ASN A 241 16.12 20.08 -5.46
CA ASN A 241 17.44 20.70 -5.33
C ASN A 241 18.53 19.63 -5.41
N VAL A 242 19.59 19.93 -6.16
CA VAL A 242 20.72 19.02 -6.35
C VAL A 242 21.91 19.51 -5.53
N THR A 243 22.32 18.71 -4.54
CA THR A 243 23.48 18.96 -3.67
C THR A 243 24.25 17.65 -3.44
N THR A 244 25.02 17.56 -2.36
CA THR A 244 25.58 16.29 -1.87
C THR A 244 24.81 15.81 -0.65
N TYR A 245 24.82 14.51 -0.34
CA TYR A 245 24.19 13.96 0.88
C TYR A 245 24.59 14.73 2.16
N ASP A 246 25.87 15.05 2.35
CA ASP A 246 26.39 15.81 3.53
C ASP A 246 25.79 17.22 3.61
N GLN A 247 25.79 17.93 2.48
CA GLN A 247 25.24 19.28 2.39
C GLN A 247 23.73 19.28 2.62
N ALA A 248 23.00 18.34 2.01
CA ALA A 248 21.56 18.19 2.22
C ALA A 248 21.22 17.87 3.69
N TRP A 249 22.01 17.01 4.34
CA TRP A 249 21.85 16.69 5.76
C TRP A 249 21.95 17.97 6.60
N ARG A 250 23.01 18.77 6.39
CA ARG A 250 23.23 20.02 7.13
C ARG A 250 22.12 21.03 6.88
N ASP A 251 21.78 21.24 5.62
CA ASP A 251 20.79 22.26 5.23
C ASP A 251 19.42 21.95 5.83
N GLN A 252 18.96 20.69 5.79
CA GLN A 252 17.65 20.30 6.30
C GLN A 252 17.55 20.40 7.84
N PHE A 253 18.58 20.01 8.59
CA PHE A 253 18.56 20.21 10.05
C PHE A 253 18.72 21.69 10.44
N THR A 254 19.51 22.47 9.68
CA THR A 254 19.59 23.92 9.88
C THR A 254 18.27 24.62 9.55
N GLU A 255 17.50 24.13 8.57
CA GLU A 255 16.16 24.64 8.26
C GLU A 255 15.20 24.50 9.45
N VAL A 256 15.21 23.35 10.13
CA VAL A 256 14.40 23.14 11.35
C VAL A 256 14.76 24.15 12.45
N LEU A 257 16.06 24.40 12.65
CA LEU A 257 16.53 25.40 13.60
C LEU A 257 16.08 26.81 13.21
N HIS A 258 16.15 27.15 11.91
CA HIS A 258 15.64 28.42 11.41
C HIS A 258 14.13 28.56 11.58
N ALA A 259 13.34 27.50 11.36
CA ALA A 259 11.91 27.50 11.63
C ALA A 259 11.63 27.78 13.11
N SER A 260 12.33 27.09 14.02
CA SER A 260 12.23 27.30 15.47
C SER A 260 12.49 28.77 15.87
N ALA A 261 13.46 29.43 15.25
CA ALA A 261 13.78 30.83 15.54
C ALA A 261 12.72 31.84 15.07
N ASN A 262 11.81 31.45 14.18
CA ASN A 262 10.88 32.35 13.49
C ASN A 262 9.40 31.93 13.65
N LEU A 263 9.08 31.08 14.63
CA LEU A 263 7.71 30.60 14.87
C LEU A 263 6.74 31.77 15.12
N THR A 264 5.72 31.88 14.26
CA THR A 264 4.56 32.75 14.47
C THR A 264 3.54 32.07 15.38
N THR A 265 2.60 32.82 15.94
CA THR A 265 1.49 32.24 16.72
C THR A 265 0.68 31.25 15.87
N GLU A 266 0.37 31.60 14.63
CA GLU A 266 -0.33 30.71 13.70
C GLU A 266 0.41 29.38 13.48
N GLN A 267 1.73 29.41 13.29
CA GLN A 267 2.54 28.19 13.14
C GLN A 267 2.56 27.33 14.41
N LYS A 268 2.49 27.95 15.59
CA LYS A 268 2.36 27.23 16.87
C LYS A 268 1.00 26.56 17.00
N VAL A 269 -0.08 27.28 16.65
CA VAL A 269 -1.44 26.71 16.61
C VAL A 269 -1.49 25.53 15.63
N ILE A 270 -0.91 25.65 14.44
CA ILE A 270 -0.80 24.55 13.47
C ILE A 270 -0.04 23.36 14.07
N ALA A 271 1.11 23.61 14.73
CA ALA A 271 1.90 22.55 15.36
C ALA A 271 1.14 21.80 16.44
N GLU A 272 0.36 22.52 17.27
CA GLU A 272 -0.44 21.96 18.36
C GLU A 272 -1.68 21.21 17.85
N TYR A 273 -2.45 21.83 16.95
CA TYR A 273 -3.67 21.24 16.38
C TYR A 273 -3.38 19.88 15.74
N TRP A 274 -2.30 19.77 14.96
CA TRP A 274 -1.95 18.53 14.27
C TRP A 274 -1.06 17.57 15.08
N ALA A 275 -0.68 17.91 16.32
CA ALA A 275 0.18 17.03 17.12
C ALA A 275 -0.58 15.81 17.66
N ASP A 276 -1.42 16.07 18.65
CA ASP A 276 -2.32 15.08 19.23
C ASP A 276 -3.79 15.53 19.09
N GLY A 277 -4.09 16.53 18.25
CA GLY A 277 -5.45 17.03 18.14
C GLY A 277 -5.98 17.75 19.40
N PRO A 278 -7.11 18.45 19.30
CA PRO A 278 -7.78 19.06 20.46
C PRO A 278 -8.28 18.03 21.49
N ARG A 279 -8.44 16.78 21.06
CA ARG A 279 -8.99 15.66 21.85
C ARG A 279 -7.94 14.62 22.25
N THR A 280 -6.64 14.92 22.13
CA THR A 280 -5.53 14.01 22.51
C THR A 280 -5.55 12.64 21.83
N GLU A 281 -5.59 12.65 20.51
CA GLU A 281 -5.51 11.50 19.62
C GLU A 281 -4.21 11.47 18.82
N SER A 282 -3.64 10.28 18.65
CA SER A 282 -2.66 10.09 17.57
C SER A 282 -3.30 10.41 16.20
N PRO A 283 -2.52 10.76 15.16
CA PRO A 283 -3.07 11.16 13.86
C PRO A 283 -4.13 10.23 13.25
N PRO A 284 -3.99 8.89 13.32
CA PRO A 284 -5.06 7.98 12.86
C PRO A 284 -6.43 8.23 13.51
N GLY A 285 -6.43 8.57 14.80
CA GLY A 285 -7.66 8.91 15.54
C GLY A 285 -8.26 10.23 15.06
N HIS A 286 -7.43 11.26 14.91
CA HIS A 286 -7.88 12.59 14.47
C HIS A 286 -8.54 12.49 13.08
N TRP A 287 -7.95 11.75 12.16
CA TRP A 287 -8.54 11.51 10.85
C TRP A 287 -9.83 10.67 10.89
N ASN A 288 -10.01 9.83 11.90
CA ASN A 288 -11.29 9.15 12.15
C ASN A 288 -12.38 10.11 12.65
N GLN A 289 -12.04 11.13 13.45
CA GLN A 289 -12.99 12.19 13.80
C GLN A 289 -13.40 13.01 12.57
N ILE A 290 -12.44 13.35 11.71
CA ILE A 290 -12.71 14.02 10.44
C ILE A 290 -13.65 13.16 9.57
N ALA A 291 -13.40 11.85 9.48
CA ALA A 291 -14.27 10.92 8.77
C ALA A 291 -15.69 10.86 9.37
N GLN A 292 -15.85 10.90 10.70
CA GLN A 292 -17.16 10.98 11.37
C GLN A 292 -17.93 12.25 10.99
N ASP A 293 -17.25 13.40 10.95
CA ASP A 293 -17.91 14.66 10.59
C ASP A 293 -18.32 14.70 9.13
N ILE A 294 -17.51 14.12 8.24
CA ILE A 294 -17.83 13.98 6.81
C ILE A 294 -19.00 13.01 6.63
N ALA A 295 -19.01 11.88 7.33
CA ALA A 295 -20.15 10.95 7.34
C ALA A 295 -21.45 11.66 7.77
N LEU A 296 -21.38 12.51 8.79
CA LEU A 296 -22.52 13.29 9.26
C LEU A 296 -23.00 14.31 8.20
N ARG A 297 -22.07 15.01 7.53
CA ARG A 297 -22.36 15.94 6.43
C ARG A 297 -23.07 15.25 5.27
N GLU A 298 -22.57 14.08 4.86
CA GLU A 298 -23.12 13.29 3.76
C GLU A 298 -24.41 12.54 4.15
N GLY A 299 -24.76 12.54 5.45
CA GLY A 299 -25.98 11.91 5.96
C GLY A 299 -25.93 10.38 5.90
N HIS A 300 -24.74 9.81 6.08
CA HIS A 300 -24.50 8.37 6.02
C HIS A 300 -25.33 7.57 7.04
N GLY A 301 -25.70 6.36 6.63
CA GLY A 301 -26.28 5.33 7.49
C GLY A 301 -25.26 4.26 7.87
N ILE A 302 -25.77 3.11 8.33
CA ILE A 302 -24.92 1.96 8.68
C ILE A 302 -24.15 1.45 7.45
N ASP A 303 -24.79 1.47 6.28
CA ASP A 303 -24.23 0.91 5.05
C ASP A 303 -23.00 1.71 4.58
N GLU A 304 -23.12 3.03 4.52
CA GLU A 304 -22.03 3.90 4.09
C GLU A 304 -20.91 3.98 5.13
N ASP A 305 -21.24 4.03 6.43
CA ASP A 305 -20.22 4.15 7.48
C ASP A 305 -19.43 2.87 7.70
N ALA A 306 -20.05 1.68 7.57
CA ALA A 306 -19.31 0.43 7.63
C ALA A 306 -18.22 0.37 6.55
N LYS A 307 -18.52 0.88 5.35
CA LYS A 307 -17.56 1.00 4.25
C LYS A 307 -16.52 2.10 4.49
N LEU A 308 -16.95 3.31 4.84
CA LEU A 308 -16.05 4.46 5.03
C LEU A 308 -14.96 4.17 6.08
N PHE A 309 -15.35 3.73 7.28
CA PHE A 309 -14.37 3.47 8.34
C PHE A 309 -13.47 2.29 8.00
N PHE A 310 -13.97 1.26 7.31
CA PHE A 310 -13.13 0.18 6.82
C PHE A 310 -12.06 0.69 5.84
N ALA A 311 -12.48 1.44 4.82
CA ALA A 311 -11.58 1.99 3.80
C ALA A 311 -10.48 2.86 4.42
N VAL A 312 -10.86 3.85 5.25
CA VAL A 312 -9.92 4.78 5.88
C VAL A 312 -8.95 4.04 6.79
N ASN A 313 -9.45 3.14 7.65
CA ASN A 313 -8.61 2.46 8.63
C ASN A 313 -7.69 1.42 7.99
N ALA A 314 -8.10 0.80 6.88
CA ALA A 314 -7.24 -0.07 6.10
C ALA A 314 -6.07 0.70 5.46
N ALA A 315 -6.35 1.83 4.81
CA ALA A 315 -5.30 2.67 4.21
C ALA A 315 -4.33 3.24 5.26
N VAL A 316 -4.85 3.71 6.39
CA VAL A 316 -4.03 4.28 7.47
C VAL A 316 -3.20 3.19 8.17
N PHE A 317 -3.70 1.95 8.26
CA PHE A 317 -2.94 0.81 8.77
C PHE A 317 -1.74 0.46 7.89
N ASP A 318 -1.96 0.33 6.58
CA ASP A 318 -0.88 0.10 5.62
C ASP A 318 0.13 1.25 5.58
N ALA A 319 -0.34 2.49 5.73
CA ALA A 319 0.55 3.65 5.83
C ALA A 319 1.45 3.55 7.07
N GLY A 320 0.92 3.00 8.16
CA GLY A 320 1.70 2.72 9.37
C GLY A 320 2.79 1.69 9.15
N ILE A 321 2.48 0.60 8.45
CA ILE A 321 3.44 -0.45 8.09
C ILE A 321 4.56 0.13 7.23
N ALA A 322 4.22 0.80 6.12
CA ALA A 322 5.19 1.36 5.19
C ALA A 322 6.07 2.45 5.83
N THR A 323 5.49 3.29 6.69
CA THR A 323 6.25 4.31 7.42
C THR A 323 7.22 3.68 8.42
N TRP A 324 6.77 2.71 9.21
CA TRP A 324 7.63 2.06 10.20
C TRP A 324 8.75 1.24 9.56
N GLU A 325 8.48 0.63 8.41
CA GLU A 325 9.48 -0.02 7.59
C GLU A 325 10.61 0.97 7.24
N ALA A 326 10.27 2.10 6.61
CA ALA A 326 11.26 3.11 6.24
C ALA A 326 12.02 3.66 7.47
N LYS A 327 11.32 3.90 8.58
CA LYS A 327 11.91 4.39 9.84
C LYS A 327 13.02 3.50 10.36
N PHE A 328 12.74 2.22 10.52
CA PHE A 328 13.71 1.29 11.10
C PHE A 328 14.72 0.77 10.08
N HIS A 329 14.41 0.83 8.78
CA HIS A 329 15.36 0.59 7.71
C HIS A 329 16.45 1.66 7.66
N TYR A 330 16.07 2.94 7.62
CA TYR A 330 17.02 4.05 7.50
C TYR A 330 17.58 4.52 8.83
N ASN A 331 16.83 4.33 9.92
CA ASN A 331 17.23 4.65 11.28
C ASN A 331 17.68 6.11 11.47
N LEU A 332 17.15 7.05 10.68
CA LEU A 332 17.65 8.43 10.66
C LEU A 332 17.48 9.14 12.02
N ILE A 333 18.50 9.91 12.37
CA ILE A 333 18.53 10.81 13.53
C ILE A 333 17.37 11.83 13.52
N ARG A 334 16.90 12.21 14.72
CA ARG A 334 15.89 13.28 14.91
C ARG A 334 16.52 14.67 14.92
N PRO A 335 15.77 15.73 14.56
CA PRO A 335 16.30 17.10 14.55
C PRO A 335 16.90 17.54 15.88
N GLN A 336 16.29 17.17 17.00
CA GLN A 336 16.80 17.48 18.33
C GLN A 336 18.25 17.01 18.53
N SER A 337 18.52 15.73 18.30
CA SER A 337 19.85 15.16 18.47
C SER A 337 20.84 15.70 17.43
N ALA A 338 20.42 15.84 16.17
CA ALA A 338 21.26 16.34 15.09
C ALA A 338 21.69 17.80 15.32
N ILE A 339 20.77 18.68 15.72
CA ILE A 339 21.05 20.10 15.99
C ILE A 339 21.96 20.25 17.23
N ARG A 340 21.70 19.48 18.28
CA ARG A 340 22.53 19.49 19.50
C ARG A 340 23.97 19.08 19.22
N ASP A 341 24.16 18.06 18.39
CA ASP A 341 25.49 17.62 17.98
C ASP A 341 26.17 18.64 17.05
N MET A 342 25.46 19.07 16.00
CA MET A 342 25.98 20.00 14.99
C MET A 342 26.44 21.34 15.57
N TYR A 343 25.76 21.82 16.62
CA TYR A 343 26.05 23.10 17.28
C TYR A 343 26.56 22.93 18.71
N PHE A 344 27.13 21.78 19.06
CA PHE A 344 27.65 21.53 20.40
C PHE A 344 28.71 22.56 20.80
N GLY A 345 28.52 23.22 21.95
CA GLY A 345 29.39 24.28 22.47
C GLY A 345 29.30 25.60 21.70
N GLN A 346 28.30 25.76 20.83
CA GLN A 346 28.06 26.96 20.02
C GLN A 346 26.71 27.58 20.37
N GLN A 347 26.60 28.91 20.22
CA GLN A 347 25.32 29.59 20.40
C GLN A 347 24.50 29.58 19.11
N VAL A 348 23.20 29.36 19.25
CA VAL A 348 22.21 29.40 18.18
C VAL A 348 21.07 30.38 18.51
N GLN A 349 20.37 30.86 17.48
CA GLN A 349 19.08 31.55 17.65
C GLN A 349 17.98 30.53 17.46
N ALA A 350 17.08 30.40 18.43
CA ALA A 350 15.97 29.45 18.37
C ALA A 350 14.87 29.82 19.36
N TRP A 351 13.74 29.10 19.35
CA TRP A 351 12.77 29.17 20.43
C TRP A 351 13.43 28.80 21.76
N GLY A 352 13.30 29.68 22.77
CA GLY A 352 13.97 29.57 24.06
C GLY A 352 13.21 28.79 25.13
N GLY A 353 12.08 28.17 24.77
CA GLY A 353 11.14 27.55 25.70
C GLY A 353 9.88 28.38 25.92
N PRO A 354 8.91 27.85 26.71
CA PRO A 354 7.62 28.48 26.97
C PRO A 354 7.73 29.95 27.38
N ASP A 355 6.97 30.82 26.70
CA ASP A 355 6.89 32.27 26.94
C ASP A 355 8.18 33.06 26.71
N MET A 356 9.25 32.42 26.23
CA MET A 356 10.56 33.07 26.04
C MET A 356 10.72 33.66 24.64
N GLY A 357 9.94 33.19 23.66
CA GLY A 357 10.12 33.54 22.25
C GLY A 357 11.52 33.17 21.74
N THR A 358 12.03 33.88 20.74
CA THR A 358 13.36 33.64 20.18
C THR A 358 14.47 34.11 21.13
N GLN A 359 15.38 33.21 21.48
CA GLN A 359 16.50 33.45 22.39
C GLN A 359 17.84 33.04 21.75
N THR A 360 18.93 33.57 22.33
CA THR A 360 20.28 33.06 22.08
C THR A 360 20.60 32.00 23.13
N ILE A 361 20.63 30.74 22.73
CA ILE A 361 20.87 29.59 23.63
C ILE A 361 22.06 28.77 23.13
N MET A 362 22.62 27.89 23.96
CA MET A 362 23.59 26.91 23.47
C MET A 362 22.88 25.87 22.60
N GLY A 363 23.54 25.40 21.53
CA GLY A 363 22.98 24.41 20.61
C GLY A 363 22.59 23.12 21.32
N GLU A 364 23.42 22.67 22.26
CA GLU A 364 23.17 21.51 23.11
C GLU A 364 21.92 21.64 24.01
N ASP A 365 21.47 22.87 24.28
CA ASP A 365 20.29 23.15 25.11
C ASP A 365 18.99 23.26 24.29
N TRP A 366 19.08 23.26 22.95
CA TRP A 366 17.90 23.44 22.09
C TRP A 366 16.85 22.33 22.31
N GLN A 367 15.59 22.72 22.26
CA GLN A 367 14.42 21.86 22.38
C GLN A 367 13.43 22.18 21.25
N PRO A 368 12.77 21.17 20.67
CA PRO A 368 11.70 21.38 19.70
C PRO A 368 10.48 22.06 20.34
N TYR A 369 9.66 22.73 19.52
CA TYR A 369 8.38 23.30 19.97
C TYR A 369 7.35 22.18 20.12
N GLN A 370 7.36 21.57 21.30
CA GLN A 370 6.38 20.58 21.72
C GLN A 370 6.03 20.80 23.18
N ASN A 371 5.08 20.03 23.71
CA ASN A 371 4.89 19.92 25.14
C ASN A 371 6.24 19.67 25.80
N VAL A 372 6.75 20.61 26.59
CA VAL A 372 8.09 20.51 27.18
C VAL A 372 8.24 19.30 28.11
N THR A 373 7.14 18.73 28.60
CA THR A 373 7.11 17.46 29.35
C THR A 373 7.15 16.20 28.47
N PHE A 374 6.95 16.36 27.17
CA PHE A 374 6.98 15.32 26.15
C PHE A 374 8.22 15.50 25.26
N VAL A 375 9.16 14.58 25.37
CA VAL A 375 10.30 14.52 24.44
C VAL A 375 9.86 14.00 23.08
N THR A 376 10.65 14.26 22.04
CA THR A 376 10.33 13.83 20.66
C THR A 376 9.95 12.34 20.58
N PRO A 377 9.07 11.91 19.67
CA PRO A 377 8.54 10.55 19.68
C PRO A 377 9.61 9.43 19.60
N PRO A 378 9.41 8.27 20.27
CA PRO A 378 10.44 7.26 20.49
C PRO A 378 10.64 6.33 19.29
N PHE A 379 10.97 6.90 18.14
CA PHE A 379 11.25 6.19 16.88
C PHE A 379 12.05 7.09 15.92
N PRO A 380 12.75 6.51 14.92
CA PRO A 380 13.53 7.26 13.94
C PRO A 380 12.74 8.34 13.18
N GLU A 381 13.47 9.30 12.62
CA GLU A 381 12.91 10.46 11.93
C GLU A 381 12.24 10.06 10.62
N PHE A 382 12.96 9.38 9.74
CA PHE A 382 12.61 9.31 8.32
C PHE A 382 11.85 8.04 7.96
N VAL A 383 10.62 8.07 7.46
CA VAL A 383 9.81 9.25 7.07
C VAL A 383 8.75 9.64 8.12
N SER A 384 8.06 10.77 7.96
CA SER A 384 7.05 11.30 8.90
C SER A 384 5.75 10.48 8.92
N GLY A 385 5.51 9.74 10.01
CA GLY A 385 4.24 9.02 10.19
C GLY A 385 3.01 9.92 10.08
N HIS A 386 3.02 11.10 10.72
CA HIS A 386 1.94 12.08 10.64
C HIS A 386 1.59 12.45 9.19
N SER A 387 2.59 12.67 8.34
CA SER A 387 2.40 13.04 6.94
C SER A 387 1.80 11.87 6.14
N ALA A 388 2.33 10.66 6.30
CA ALA A 388 1.81 9.46 5.62
C ALA A 388 0.36 9.14 6.04
N PHE A 389 0.08 9.11 7.34
CA PHE A 389 -1.28 8.85 7.85
C PHE A 389 -2.28 9.88 7.34
N SER A 390 -1.89 11.16 7.36
CA SER A 390 -2.79 12.25 6.97
C SER A 390 -3.10 12.22 5.49
N MET A 391 -2.09 12.05 4.63
CA MET A 391 -2.33 11.95 3.20
C MET A 391 -3.11 10.68 2.85
N ALA A 392 -2.78 9.55 3.47
CA ALA A 392 -3.50 8.30 3.22
C ALA A 392 -4.99 8.41 3.59
N ALA A 393 -5.29 8.98 4.75
CA ALA A 393 -6.66 9.22 5.19
C ALA A 393 -7.40 10.21 4.27
N ALA A 394 -6.79 11.38 3.98
CA ALA A 394 -7.39 12.40 3.15
C ALA A 394 -7.76 11.89 1.75
N ARG A 395 -6.82 11.21 1.08
CA ARG A 395 -7.04 10.62 -0.25
C ARG A 395 -8.13 9.55 -0.22
N THR A 396 -8.14 8.70 0.81
CA THR A 396 -9.14 7.65 0.95
C THR A 396 -10.54 8.22 1.17
N ILE A 397 -10.69 9.21 2.06
CA ILE A 397 -11.99 9.86 2.31
C ILE A 397 -12.48 10.58 1.05
N ALA A 398 -11.59 11.33 0.37
CA ALA A 398 -11.92 12.05 -0.86
C ALA A 398 -12.38 11.09 -1.97
N ALA A 399 -11.67 9.97 -2.14
CA ALA A 399 -12.03 8.92 -3.09
C ALA A 399 -13.38 8.26 -2.76
N PHE A 400 -13.63 7.96 -1.48
CA PHE A 400 -14.87 7.34 -1.04
C PHE A 400 -16.10 8.23 -1.26
N VAL A 401 -16.00 9.50 -0.87
CA VAL A 401 -17.10 10.47 -1.00
C VAL A 401 -17.23 11.01 -2.43
N GLY A 402 -16.17 10.88 -3.25
CA GLY A 402 -16.11 11.44 -4.60
C GLY A 402 -15.90 12.95 -4.61
N SER A 403 -15.38 13.52 -3.51
CA SER A 403 -15.12 14.95 -3.34
C SER A 403 -14.00 15.18 -2.33
N ASP A 404 -13.03 16.02 -2.71
CA ASP A 404 -11.96 16.48 -1.81
C ASP A 404 -12.39 17.68 -0.95
N GLN A 405 -13.65 18.13 -1.04
CA GLN A 405 -14.14 19.29 -0.29
C GLN A 405 -14.21 19.00 1.21
N PHE A 406 -13.54 19.84 2.02
CA PHE A 406 -13.58 19.75 3.47
C PHE A 406 -14.44 20.87 4.09
N TYR A 407 -14.13 22.13 3.78
CA TYR A 407 -14.90 23.29 4.22
C TYR A 407 -15.95 23.73 3.18
N ASP A 408 -17.16 24.05 3.65
CA ASP A 408 -18.24 24.62 2.82
C ASP A 408 -18.85 25.91 3.40
N GLY A 409 -18.34 26.38 4.54
CA GLY A 409 -18.80 27.57 5.24
C GLY A 409 -20.16 27.46 5.95
N THR A 410 -20.76 26.27 5.99
CA THR A 410 -22.12 26.07 6.53
C THR A 410 -22.30 24.81 7.36
N THR A 411 -21.55 23.75 7.07
CA THR A 411 -21.63 22.46 7.77
C THR A 411 -20.93 22.54 9.11
N LEU A 412 -21.63 22.11 10.16
CA LEU A 412 -21.09 21.97 11.51
C LEU A 412 -20.50 20.56 11.66
N GLY A 413 -19.40 20.43 12.40
CA GLY A 413 -18.84 19.15 12.80
C GLY A 413 -19.68 18.46 13.90
N THR A 414 -19.10 17.46 14.54
CA THR A 414 -19.70 16.76 15.68
C THR A 414 -19.30 17.41 17.01
N TYR A 415 -18.09 17.95 17.07
CA TYR A 415 -17.45 18.37 18.31
C TYR A 415 -17.29 19.90 18.37
N ASP A 416 -17.28 20.40 19.60
CA ASP A 416 -16.74 21.71 19.96
C ASP A 416 -15.26 21.44 20.32
N LEU A 417 -14.35 21.84 19.43
CA LEU A 417 -12.91 21.55 19.52
C LEU A 417 -12.13 22.68 20.17
N ASP A 418 -12.71 23.88 20.26
CA ASP A 418 -12.05 25.10 20.74
C ASP A 418 -12.65 25.66 22.05
N ASP A 419 -13.67 25.00 22.61
CA ASP A 419 -14.43 25.42 23.79
C ASP A 419 -15.03 26.84 23.63
N VAL A 420 -15.16 27.33 22.39
CA VAL A 420 -15.86 28.57 22.04
C VAL A 420 -17.31 28.23 21.76
N ALA A 421 -18.23 28.88 22.49
CA ALA A 421 -19.66 28.54 22.48
C ALA A 421 -20.26 28.30 21.06
N GLY A 422 -20.41 27.03 20.69
CA GLY A 422 -20.86 26.61 19.37
C GLY A 422 -20.48 25.16 19.10
N ILE A 423 -20.83 24.67 17.91
CA ILE A 423 -20.14 23.52 17.32
C ILE A 423 -19.32 24.12 16.19
N ASP A 424 -18.11 23.62 15.96
CA ASP A 424 -17.23 24.16 14.94
C ASP A 424 -17.75 23.91 13.52
N LEU A 425 -17.34 24.78 12.59
CA LEU A 425 -17.53 24.51 11.17
C LEU A 425 -16.57 23.40 10.74
N LEU A 426 -17.07 22.43 9.98
CA LEU A 426 -16.24 21.37 9.43
C LEU A 426 -15.16 21.98 8.53
N GLY A 427 -13.89 21.62 8.78
CA GLY A 427 -12.74 22.18 8.08
C GLY A 427 -12.26 23.54 8.58
N GLN A 428 -12.70 23.97 9.78
CA GLN A 428 -12.23 25.19 10.44
C GLN A 428 -11.92 24.92 11.92
N TYR A 429 -10.90 25.60 12.45
CA TYR A 429 -10.56 25.61 13.86
C TYR A 429 -10.20 27.03 14.32
N VAL A 430 -10.76 27.48 15.45
CA VAL A 430 -10.51 28.83 15.96
C VAL A 430 -9.75 28.76 17.29
N ALA A 431 -8.47 29.09 17.28
CA ALA A 431 -7.67 29.12 18.49
C ALA A 431 -7.67 30.50 19.15
N ASN A 432 -7.89 30.53 20.47
CA ASN A 432 -7.71 31.70 21.32
C ASN A 432 -6.75 31.45 22.49
N GLU A 433 -6.11 30.28 22.50
CA GLU A 433 -5.11 29.86 23.47
C GLU A 433 -4.06 28.95 22.82
N LEU A 434 -2.93 28.78 23.52
CA LEU A 434 -1.90 27.79 23.20
C LEU A 434 -1.78 26.84 24.40
N ALA A 435 -1.48 25.58 24.15
CA ALA A 435 -1.37 24.56 25.17
C ALA A 435 -0.14 24.77 26.08
N PHE A 436 0.93 25.37 25.56
CA PHE A 436 2.23 25.44 26.24
C PHE A 436 2.70 26.86 26.56
N GLU A 437 2.08 27.88 25.97
CA GLU A 437 2.46 29.28 26.12
C GLU A 437 1.25 30.15 26.45
N GLN A 438 1.50 31.30 27.06
CA GLN A 438 0.47 32.31 27.24
C GLN A 438 0.07 32.89 25.89
N TRP A 439 -1.23 32.96 25.64
CA TRP A 439 -1.78 33.67 24.50
C TRP A 439 -1.41 35.16 24.53
N GLN A 440 -0.61 35.61 23.57
CA GLN A 440 -0.16 37.01 23.49
C GLN A 440 -0.95 37.84 22.47
N ASP A 441 -1.76 37.21 21.62
CA ASP A 441 -2.47 37.89 20.54
C ASP A 441 -3.82 38.46 20.97
N VAL A 442 -4.21 39.56 20.31
CA VAL A 442 -5.48 40.24 20.60
C VAL A 442 -6.65 39.57 19.88
N ASP A 443 -6.37 39.01 18.71
CA ASP A 443 -7.35 38.37 17.83
C ASP A 443 -7.10 36.85 17.80
N PRO A 444 -8.16 36.02 17.70
CA PRO A 444 -8.02 34.58 17.55
C PRO A 444 -7.36 34.21 16.21
N VAL A 445 -6.66 33.07 16.19
CA VAL A 445 -6.16 32.46 14.95
C VAL A 445 -7.25 31.55 14.39
N VAL A 446 -7.54 31.67 13.09
CA VAL A 446 -8.51 30.81 12.41
C VAL A 446 -7.75 29.98 11.38
N LEU A 447 -7.68 28.67 11.62
CA LEU A 447 -7.24 27.70 10.62
C LEU A 447 -8.44 27.27 9.79
N GLN A 448 -8.27 27.15 8.48
CA GLN A 448 -9.34 26.74 7.57
C GLN A 448 -8.74 26.02 6.37
N TRP A 449 -9.33 24.88 6.02
CA TRP A 449 -8.89 24.03 4.92
C TRP A 449 -10.05 23.81 3.95
N GLU A 450 -9.90 24.29 2.71
CA GLU A 450 -10.96 24.10 1.71
C GLU A 450 -11.05 22.64 1.28
N THR A 451 -9.91 21.93 1.30
CA THR A 451 -9.81 20.52 0.90
C THR A 451 -9.19 19.62 1.96
N LEU A 452 -9.46 18.31 1.87
CA LEU A 452 -8.81 17.31 2.73
C LEU A 452 -7.32 17.22 2.40
N THR A 453 -6.96 17.37 1.12
CA THR A 453 -5.56 17.44 0.68
C THR A 453 -4.81 18.59 1.36
N GLU A 454 -5.35 19.81 1.38
CA GLU A 454 -4.74 20.96 2.07
C GLU A 454 -4.55 20.69 3.56
N ALA A 455 -5.56 20.09 4.21
CA ALA A 455 -5.47 19.72 5.62
C ALA A 455 -4.34 18.69 5.86
N ALA A 456 -4.19 17.69 5.00
CA ALA A 456 -3.12 16.70 5.10
C ALA A 456 -1.71 17.29 4.86
N GLU A 457 -1.57 18.20 3.89
CA GLU A 457 -0.32 18.91 3.64
C GLU A 457 0.08 19.78 4.85
N GLU A 458 -0.90 20.46 5.46
CA GLU A 458 -0.65 21.27 6.66
C GLU A 458 -0.34 20.38 7.89
N ALA A 459 -1.02 19.24 8.02
CA ALA A 459 -0.69 18.24 9.04
C ALA A 459 0.76 17.78 8.91
N GLY A 460 1.26 17.60 7.67
CA GLY A 460 2.66 17.29 7.41
C GLY A 460 3.62 18.41 7.79
N ILE A 461 3.40 19.64 7.30
CA ILE A 461 4.31 20.78 7.57
C ILE A 461 4.32 21.18 9.05
N SER A 462 3.23 20.91 9.78
CA SER A 462 3.14 21.16 11.23
C SER A 462 4.27 20.50 12.02
N ARG A 463 4.84 19.40 11.52
CA ARG A 463 5.95 18.67 12.15
C ARG A 463 7.29 19.41 12.05
N ILE A 464 7.44 20.26 11.04
CA ILE A 464 8.59 21.16 10.90
C ILE A 464 8.46 22.33 11.88
N TYR A 465 7.25 22.90 12.02
CA TYR A 465 6.97 23.93 13.03
C TYR A 465 7.17 23.39 14.46
N GLY A 466 6.75 22.16 14.71
CA GLY A 466 7.03 21.46 15.96
C GLY A 466 8.50 21.09 16.16
N GLY A 467 9.34 21.20 15.12
CA GLY A 467 10.78 20.94 15.21
C GLY A 467 11.19 19.46 15.27
N ILE A 468 10.33 18.54 14.81
CA ILE A 468 10.53 17.09 15.00
C ILE A 468 10.74 16.27 13.74
N HIS A 469 10.56 16.89 12.57
CA HIS A 469 10.80 16.29 11.25
C HIS A 469 11.51 17.28 10.31
N ILE A 470 12.23 16.73 9.34
CA ILE A 470 12.86 17.51 8.25
C ILE A 470 11.92 17.64 7.04
N GLN A 471 12.24 18.55 6.12
CA GLN A 471 11.43 18.77 4.93
C GLN A 471 11.29 17.51 4.07
N ASP A 472 12.38 16.78 3.80
CA ASP A 472 12.29 15.53 3.02
C ASP A 472 11.45 14.47 3.73
N GLY A 473 11.61 14.36 5.05
CA GLY A 473 10.83 13.45 5.90
C GLY A 473 9.33 13.76 5.81
N ASN A 474 8.93 15.01 5.59
CA ASN A 474 7.55 15.39 5.32
C ASN A 474 7.12 15.06 3.88
N LEU A 475 7.78 15.67 2.88
CA LEU A 475 7.31 15.63 1.49
C LEU A 475 7.34 14.24 0.88
N ARG A 476 8.40 13.45 1.14
CA ARG A 476 8.46 12.05 0.68
C ARG A 476 7.41 11.17 1.36
N SER A 477 6.98 11.55 2.56
CA SER A 477 5.98 10.79 3.30
C SER A 477 4.56 11.14 2.88
N LEU A 478 4.30 12.36 2.41
CA LEU A 478 3.04 12.70 1.73
C LEU A 478 2.89 11.84 0.47
N ASP A 479 3.95 11.77 -0.36
CA ASP A 479 3.99 10.91 -1.55
C ASP A 479 3.77 9.42 -1.22
N LEU A 480 4.45 8.91 -0.18
CA LEU A 480 4.21 7.55 0.32
C LEU A 480 2.75 7.34 0.74
N GLY A 481 2.16 8.28 1.49
CA GLY A 481 0.77 8.18 1.95
C GLY A 481 -0.23 8.19 0.79
N GLU A 482 0.06 8.96 -0.27
CA GLU A 482 -0.75 8.99 -1.49
C GLU A 482 -0.69 7.66 -2.25
N GLN A 483 0.50 7.08 -2.42
CA GLN A 483 0.68 5.77 -3.05
C GLN A 483 -0.02 4.65 -2.26
N VAL A 484 0.10 4.67 -0.93
CA VAL A 484 -0.60 3.71 -0.06
C VAL A 484 -2.11 3.85 -0.18
N ALA A 485 -2.65 5.08 -0.18
CA ALA A 485 -4.09 5.26 -0.34
C ALA A 485 -4.60 4.78 -1.69
N ALA A 486 -3.85 5.03 -2.76
CA ALA A 486 -4.20 4.51 -4.09
C ALA A 486 -4.23 2.98 -4.09
N GLN A 487 -3.21 2.33 -3.52
CA GLN A 487 -3.15 0.87 -3.41
C GLN A 487 -4.30 0.30 -2.56
N ALA A 488 -4.54 0.86 -1.37
CA ALA A 488 -5.62 0.44 -0.48
C ALA A 488 -6.99 0.64 -1.12
N GLN A 489 -7.16 1.73 -1.88
CA GLN A 489 -8.38 2.02 -2.64
C GLN A 489 -8.82 0.88 -3.52
N MET A 490 -7.89 0.29 -4.25
CA MET A 490 -8.19 -0.77 -5.19
C MET A 490 -8.75 -2.00 -4.48
N TYR A 491 -8.17 -2.34 -3.32
CA TYR A 491 -8.57 -3.50 -2.53
C TYR A 491 -9.92 -3.30 -1.85
N TRP A 492 -10.16 -2.15 -1.21
CA TRP A 492 -11.46 -1.93 -0.57
C TRP A 492 -12.58 -1.68 -1.59
N GLN A 493 -12.29 -1.12 -2.76
CA GLN A 493 -13.27 -1.00 -3.84
C GLN A 493 -13.74 -2.37 -4.32
N ALA A 494 -12.80 -3.30 -4.54
CA ALA A 494 -13.09 -4.68 -4.92
C ALA A 494 -13.91 -5.43 -3.86
N LEU A 495 -13.80 -5.06 -2.58
CA LEU A 495 -14.64 -5.63 -1.52
C LEU A 495 -16.05 -5.01 -1.51
N PHE A 496 -16.19 -3.72 -1.84
CA PHE A 496 -17.46 -2.99 -1.74
C PHE A 496 -18.45 -3.22 -2.88
N THR A 497 -17.98 -3.75 -3.99
CA THR A 497 -18.78 -4.10 -5.16
C THR A 497 -18.51 -5.55 -5.50
N ARG A 498 -19.55 -6.36 -5.75
CA ARG A 498 -19.43 -7.68 -6.38
C ARG A 498 -19.09 -7.57 -7.86
N GLY A 499 -18.50 -6.46 -8.24
CA GLY A 499 -18.27 -6.08 -9.61
C GLY A 499 -19.48 -5.52 -10.33
N GLY A 500 -19.18 -4.60 -11.23
CA GLY A 500 -20.10 -4.04 -12.22
C GLY A 500 -19.28 -3.55 -13.40
N ASP A 501 -19.86 -3.60 -14.59
CA ASP A 501 -19.18 -3.19 -15.83
C ASP A 501 -18.77 -1.70 -15.78
N ASP A 502 -17.49 -1.42 -15.53
CA ASP A 502 -16.93 -0.07 -15.35
C ASP A 502 -16.22 0.48 -16.60
N VAL A 503 -16.08 1.80 -16.69
CA VAL A 503 -15.29 2.46 -17.76
C VAL A 503 -14.26 3.40 -17.14
N LEU A 504 -13.00 2.98 -17.16
CA LEU A 504 -11.89 3.62 -16.46
C LEU A 504 -10.85 4.21 -17.43
N TYR A 505 -10.15 5.26 -16.97
CA TYR A 505 -9.12 5.94 -17.74
C TYR A 505 -7.92 6.26 -16.85
N CYS A 506 -6.74 5.73 -17.19
CA CYS A 506 -5.52 5.99 -16.45
C CYS A 506 -5.06 7.45 -16.60
N ASP A 507 -4.21 7.86 -15.66
CA ASP A 507 -3.57 9.16 -15.69
C ASP A 507 -2.67 9.25 -16.94
N PRO A 508 -2.70 10.36 -17.70
CA PRO A 508 -1.79 10.55 -18.82
C PRO A 508 -0.28 10.41 -18.51
N ALA A 509 0.14 10.52 -17.24
CA ALA A 509 1.51 10.32 -16.78
C ALA A 509 1.87 8.85 -16.50
N GLY A 510 0.87 7.96 -16.42
CA GLY A 510 1.03 6.56 -16.07
C GLY A 510 0.56 6.26 -14.65
N GLY A 511 0.38 4.99 -14.33
CA GLY A 511 -0.02 4.57 -12.99
C GLY A 511 -0.60 3.17 -12.97
N LEU A 512 -1.00 2.74 -11.78
CA LEU A 512 -1.66 1.47 -11.54
C LEU A 512 -3.20 1.65 -11.59
N MET A 513 -3.91 0.77 -12.27
CA MET A 513 -5.37 0.73 -12.37
C MET A 513 -5.89 -0.71 -12.23
N ILE A 514 -6.85 -0.93 -11.32
CA ILE A 514 -7.56 -2.21 -11.14
C ILE A 514 -9.04 -1.94 -11.37
N ALA A 515 -9.68 -2.71 -12.25
CA ALA A 515 -11.10 -2.59 -12.55
C ALA A 515 -11.97 -3.42 -11.60
N GLY A 516 -11.49 -4.61 -11.23
CA GLY A 516 -12.07 -5.41 -10.15
C GLY A 516 -12.94 -6.52 -10.70
N ALA A 517 -14.24 -6.51 -10.40
CA ALA A 517 -15.16 -7.48 -10.98
C ALA A 517 -16.13 -6.77 -11.92
N GLY A 518 -16.66 -7.45 -12.93
CA GLY A 518 -17.48 -6.82 -13.98
C GLY A 518 -16.90 -7.08 -15.36
N ASN A 519 -17.60 -6.68 -16.41
CA ASN A 519 -17.02 -6.62 -17.75
C ASN A 519 -16.56 -5.19 -18.00
N ASP A 520 -15.30 -4.92 -17.72
CA ASP A 520 -14.78 -3.58 -17.58
C ASP A 520 -14.16 -3.07 -18.88
N THR A 521 -14.00 -1.75 -18.98
CA THR A 521 -13.33 -1.09 -20.11
C THR A 521 -12.30 -0.12 -19.57
N VAL A 522 -11.01 -0.42 -19.77
CA VAL A 522 -9.90 0.37 -19.23
C VAL A 522 -9.02 0.96 -20.33
N HIS A 523 -8.63 2.23 -20.16
CA HIS A 523 -7.79 2.98 -21.11
C HIS A 523 -6.54 3.60 -20.44
N GLY A 524 -5.34 3.04 -20.68
CA GLY A 524 -4.02 3.51 -20.19
C GLY A 524 -3.57 4.87 -20.73
N ARG A 525 -3.64 5.06 -22.05
CA ARG A 525 -3.32 6.28 -22.80
C ARG A 525 -1.84 6.43 -23.17
N ALA A 526 -1.02 7.11 -22.36
CA ALA A 526 0.29 7.58 -22.83
C ALA A 526 1.43 7.40 -21.82
N GLY A 527 1.12 7.27 -20.52
CA GLY A 527 2.11 6.94 -19.51
C GLY A 527 2.51 5.48 -19.60
N ILE A 528 3.36 5.05 -18.67
CA ILE A 528 3.62 3.63 -18.39
C ILE A 528 2.53 3.19 -17.42
N ASP A 529 1.67 2.30 -17.86
CA ASP A 529 0.47 1.88 -17.13
C ASP A 529 0.59 0.43 -16.66
N ARG A 530 0.12 0.15 -15.45
CA ARG A 530 -0.14 -1.22 -14.95
C ARG A 530 -1.64 -1.37 -14.77
N ILE A 531 -2.27 -2.23 -15.57
CA ILE A 531 -3.72 -2.37 -15.65
C ILE A 531 -4.12 -3.81 -15.31
N GLN A 532 -5.09 -3.98 -14.40
CA GLN A 532 -5.67 -5.28 -14.07
C GLN A 532 -7.20 -5.23 -14.26
N GLY A 533 -7.74 -6.14 -15.07
CA GLY A 533 -9.18 -6.29 -15.31
C GLY A 533 -9.86 -6.92 -14.09
N GLY A 534 -9.42 -8.11 -13.72
CA GLY A 534 -9.85 -8.80 -12.51
C GLY A 534 -10.79 -9.96 -12.85
N SER A 535 -12.11 -9.85 -12.68
CA SER A 535 -13.03 -10.95 -13.02
C SER A 535 -14.22 -10.49 -13.85
N GLY A 536 -14.57 -11.25 -14.87
CA GLY A 536 -15.54 -10.89 -15.90
C GLY A 536 -14.82 -10.75 -17.24
N ASN A 537 -15.51 -10.29 -18.29
CA ASN A 537 -14.93 -10.23 -19.64
C ASN A 537 -14.50 -8.80 -19.94
N ASP A 538 -13.23 -8.51 -19.75
CA ASP A 538 -12.69 -7.16 -19.73
C ASP A 538 -12.15 -6.71 -21.08
N TRP A 539 -12.12 -5.40 -21.28
CA TRP A 539 -11.45 -4.76 -22.40
C TRP A 539 -10.38 -3.80 -21.87
N LEU A 540 -9.11 -4.11 -22.12
CA LEU A 540 -7.97 -3.35 -21.60
C LEU A 540 -7.10 -2.80 -22.74
N SER A 541 -6.61 -1.56 -22.60
CA SER A 541 -5.70 -0.95 -23.57
C SER A 541 -4.58 -0.18 -22.86
N GLY A 542 -3.32 -0.50 -23.16
CA GLY A 542 -2.11 0.18 -22.65
C GLY A 542 -1.95 1.56 -23.27
N GLY A 543 -1.45 1.64 -24.50
CA GLY A 543 -1.40 2.90 -25.23
C GLY A 543 -0.13 3.12 -26.02
N ARG A 544 0.78 3.96 -25.50
CA ARG A 544 1.95 4.48 -26.24
C ARG A 544 3.30 4.14 -25.61
N SER A 545 3.32 3.59 -24.40
CA SER A 545 4.54 3.27 -23.66
C SER A 545 4.57 1.78 -23.34
N ALA A 546 5.66 1.31 -22.73
CA ALA A 546 5.77 -0.06 -22.24
C ALA A 546 4.80 -0.25 -21.06
N ASP A 547 3.69 -0.96 -21.30
CA ASP A 547 2.58 -1.13 -20.36
C ASP A 547 2.48 -2.59 -19.89
N SER A 548 1.87 -2.81 -18.72
CA SER A 548 1.60 -4.14 -18.16
C SER A 548 0.10 -4.33 -17.99
N LEU A 549 -0.48 -5.32 -18.67
CA LEU A 549 -1.91 -5.60 -18.70
C LEU A 549 -2.21 -7.03 -18.24
N GLU A 550 -3.13 -7.19 -17.30
CA GLU A 550 -3.61 -8.48 -16.78
C GLU A 550 -5.14 -8.55 -16.90
N GLY A 551 -5.66 -9.54 -17.63
CA GLY A 551 -7.10 -9.76 -17.81
C GLY A 551 -7.74 -10.31 -16.55
N GLY A 552 -7.22 -11.43 -16.05
CA GLY A 552 -7.70 -12.09 -14.85
C GLY A 552 -8.61 -13.25 -15.20
N ALA A 553 -9.84 -13.30 -14.69
CA ALA A 553 -10.76 -14.40 -14.92
C ALA A 553 -11.93 -14.00 -15.82
N GLY A 554 -12.05 -14.58 -17.00
CA GLY A 554 -13.13 -14.38 -17.96
C GLY A 554 -12.64 -14.51 -19.38
N ALA A 555 -13.36 -13.97 -20.36
CA ALA A 555 -12.91 -13.95 -21.74
C ALA A 555 -12.53 -12.52 -22.12
N ASP A 556 -11.26 -12.20 -21.95
CA ASP A 556 -10.75 -10.83 -21.96
C ASP A 556 -10.19 -10.42 -23.32
N GLU A 557 -10.20 -9.11 -23.58
CA GLU A 557 -9.55 -8.49 -24.74
C GLU A 557 -8.51 -7.46 -24.29
N LEU A 558 -7.23 -7.78 -24.50
CA LEU A 558 -6.09 -6.94 -24.10
C LEU A 558 -5.37 -6.38 -25.33
N ARG A 559 -4.94 -5.12 -25.24
CA ARG A 559 -4.15 -4.44 -26.29
C ARG A 559 -3.01 -3.63 -25.68
N GLY A 560 -1.76 -4.03 -25.90
CA GLY A 560 -0.57 -3.30 -25.45
C GLY A 560 -0.47 -1.94 -26.13
N GLY A 561 -0.31 -1.94 -27.45
CA GLY A 561 -0.33 -0.74 -28.27
C GLY A 561 1.03 -0.46 -28.89
N HIS A 562 1.70 0.60 -28.42
CA HIS A 562 3.09 0.84 -28.75
C HIS A 562 3.92 0.77 -27.48
N GLY A 563 5.11 0.17 -27.54
CA GLY A 563 5.90 -0.08 -26.35
C GLY A 563 6.35 -1.53 -26.36
N ASP A 564 7.29 -1.87 -25.49
CA ASP A 564 7.57 -3.28 -25.21
C ASP A 564 6.61 -3.65 -24.06
N ASP A 565 5.50 -4.32 -24.38
CA ASP A 565 4.38 -4.51 -23.46
C ASP A 565 4.35 -5.93 -22.86
N ASP A 566 3.88 -6.04 -21.62
CA ASP A 566 3.66 -7.32 -20.92
C ASP A 566 2.16 -7.60 -20.76
N LEU A 567 1.63 -8.62 -21.46
CA LEU A 567 0.20 -8.97 -21.47
C LEU A 567 -0.04 -10.38 -20.91
N THR A 568 -0.96 -10.52 -19.95
CA THR A 568 -1.41 -11.81 -19.41
C THR A 568 -2.94 -11.91 -19.47
N GLY A 569 -3.48 -12.96 -20.10
CA GLY A 569 -4.93 -13.20 -20.23
C GLY A 569 -5.51 -13.70 -18.92
N GLY A 570 -5.06 -14.88 -18.48
CA GLY A 570 -5.46 -15.46 -17.21
C GLY A 570 -6.37 -16.66 -17.41
N ASP A 571 -7.50 -16.73 -16.70
CA ASP A 571 -8.47 -17.81 -16.82
C ASP A 571 -9.56 -17.47 -17.84
N GLY A 572 -9.62 -18.16 -18.98
CA GLY A 572 -10.77 -18.21 -19.88
C GLY A 572 -10.35 -18.21 -21.35
N ASN A 573 -11.15 -17.63 -22.25
CA ASN A 573 -10.81 -17.67 -23.68
C ASN A 573 -10.50 -16.26 -24.16
N ASP A 574 -9.23 -15.90 -24.14
CA ASP A 574 -8.78 -14.53 -24.23
C ASP A 574 -8.31 -14.14 -25.63
N MET A 575 -8.28 -12.83 -25.89
CA MET A 575 -7.72 -12.26 -27.10
C MET A 575 -6.71 -11.16 -26.77
N LEU A 576 -5.43 -11.47 -26.93
CA LEU A 576 -4.33 -10.56 -26.61
C LEU A 576 -3.64 -10.06 -27.89
N ARG A 577 -3.28 -8.77 -27.89
CA ARG A 577 -2.54 -8.12 -28.99
C ARG A 577 -1.43 -7.25 -28.40
N GLY A 578 -0.17 -7.62 -28.61
CA GLY A 578 0.99 -6.82 -28.20
C GLY A 578 1.02 -5.49 -28.92
N GLY A 579 1.25 -5.51 -30.23
CA GLY A 579 1.13 -4.33 -31.08
C GLY A 579 2.46 -4.01 -31.77
N SER A 580 3.18 -3.01 -31.27
CA SER A 580 4.49 -2.67 -31.80
C SER A 580 5.51 -2.46 -30.70
N GLY A 581 6.66 -3.12 -30.83
CA GLY A 581 7.67 -3.27 -29.78
C GLY A 581 7.91 -4.75 -29.58
N ASN A 582 8.81 -5.10 -28.68
CA ASN A 582 9.07 -6.49 -28.36
C ASN A 582 8.18 -6.89 -27.18
N ASP A 583 7.07 -7.56 -27.48
CA ASP A 583 6.03 -7.81 -26.50
C ASP A 583 6.18 -9.20 -25.85
N THR A 584 5.82 -9.30 -24.57
CA THR A 584 5.64 -10.58 -23.86
C THR A 584 4.16 -10.86 -23.69
N ILE A 585 3.67 -12.00 -24.18
CA ILE A 585 2.24 -12.33 -24.21
C ILE A 585 2.03 -13.74 -23.66
N SER A 586 1.18 -13.87 -22.63
CA SER A 586 0.76 -15.16 -22.06
C SER A 586 -0.76 -15.29 -22.09
N GLY A 587 -1.28 -16.35 -22.74
CA GLY A 587 -2.71 -16.67 -22.79
C GLY A 587 -3.25 -17.08 -21.42
N GLY A 588 -2.70 -18.16 -20.86
CA GLY A 588 -3.11 -18.66 -19.56
C GLY A 588 -3.93 -19.93 -19.71
N ASN A 589 -5.07 -20.03 -19.04
CA ASN A 589 -5.95 -21.20 -19.10
C ASN A 589 -7.13 -20.95 -20.04
N GLY A 590 -7.24 -21.67 -21.15
CA GLY A 590 -8.50 -21.89 -21.84
C GLY A 590 -8.37 -22.05 -23.35
N LYS A 591 -8.78 -21.10 -24.17
CA LYS A 591 -8.66 -21.19 -25.64
C LYS A 591 -8.40 -19.81 -26.19
N ASP A 592 -7.14 -19.48 -26.27
CA ASP A 592 -6.71 -18.11 -26.43
C ASP A 592 -6.33 -17.81 -27.87
N THR A 593 -6.41 -16.54 -28.23
CA THR A 593 -5.98 -16.03 -29.52
C THR A 593 -4.99 -14.90 -29.33
N LEU A 594 -3.71 -15.18 -29.58
CA LEU A 594 -2.59 -14.32 -29.25
C LEU A 594 -1.92 -13.77 -30.52
N TYR A 595 -1.68 -12.46 -30.55
CA TYR A 595 -0.99 -11.78 -31.64
C TYR A 595 0.17 -10.94 -31.10
N GLY A 596 1.41 -11.24 -31.49
CA GLY A 596 2.60 -10.43 -31.15
C GLY A 596 2.53 -9.07 -31.82
N GLY A 597 2.69 -9.05 -33.14
CA GLY A 597 2.53 -7.84 -33.94
C GLY A 597 3.80 -7.49 -34.69
N HIS A 598 4.42 -6.37 -34.33
CA HIS A 598 5.66 -5.88 -34.92
C HIS A 598 6.75 -5.79 -33.85
N GLY A 599 7.85 -6.51 -34.04
CA GLY A 599 8.94 -6.60 -33.08
C GLY A 599 9.26 -8.06 -32.84
N ASP A 600 10.28 -8.32 -32.03
CA ASP A 600 10.68 -9.68 -31.67
C ASP A 600 9.87 -10.10 -30.44
N ASP A 601 8.79 -10.85 -30.65
CA ASP A 601 7.79 -11.13 -29.61
C ASP A 601 8.01 -12.49 -28.93
N LEU A 602 7.66 -12.59 -27.64
CA LEU A 602 7.54 -13.85 -26.91
C LEU A 602 6.06 -14.14 -26.63
N ILE A 603 5.55 -15.25 -27.15
CA ILE A 603 4.14 -15.62 -27.04
C ILE A 603 4.00 -17.03 -26.48
N ASP A 604 3.31 -17.17 -25.36
CA ASP A 604 2.96 -18.44 -24.71
C ASP A 604 1.44 -18.63 -24.67
N GLY A 605 0.96 -19.74 -25.21
CA GLY A 605 -0.46 -20.11 -25.24
C GLY A 605 -0.98 -20.55 -23.87
N GLY A 606 -0.16 -21.24 -23.08
CA GLY A 606 -0.59 -21.84 -21.82
C GLY A 606 -1.40 -23.13 -21.99
N ASP A 607 -2.42 -23.32 -21.16
CA ASP A 607 -3.28 -24.49 -21.19
C ASP A 607 -4.45 -24.24 -22.15
N GLY A 608 -4.68 -25.08 -23.17
CA GLY A 608 -5.81 -24.81 -24.04
C GLY A 608 -5.79 -25.39 -25.44
N ASN A 609 -6.46 -24.69 -26.34
CA ASN A 609 -6.48 -24.99 -27.76
C ASN A 609 -6.32 -23.66 -28.46
N ASP A 610 -5.08 -23.23 -28.58
CA ASP A 610 -4.75 -21.83 -28.73
C ASP A 610 -4.35 -21.50 -30.17
N ILE A 611 -4.45 -20.22 -30.51
CA ILE A 611 -4.05 -19.71 -31.82
C ILE A 611 -3.03 -18.60 -31.60
N LEU A 612 -1.79 -18.86 -32.01
CA LEU A 612 -0.68 -17.94 -31.84
C LEU A 612 -0.18 -17.42 -33.18
N MET A 613 -0.01 -16.10 -33.28
CA MET A 613 0.58 -15.46 -34.45
C MET A 613 1.68 -14.46 -34.03
N GLY A 614 2.93 -14.76 -34.38
CA GLY A 614 4.09 -13.89 -34.09
C GLY A 614 3.96 -12.55 -34.80
N GLY A 615 4.06 -12.57 -36.13
CA GLY A 615 3.74 -11.39 -36.94
C GLY A 615 4.92 -10.93 -37.74
N GLY A 616 5.61 -9.89 -37.30
CA GLY A 616 6.78 -9.39 -37.99
C GLY A 616 7.92 -9.13 -37.02
N GLY A 617 8.92 -9.99 -37.04
CA GLY A 617 10.13 -9.88 -36.24
C GLY A 617 10.77 -11.26 -36.13
N HIS A 618 11.46 -11.54 -35.04
CA HIS A 618 12.01 -12.85 -34.72
C HIS A 618 11.31 -13.36 -33.47
N ASP A 619 10.22 -14.11 -33.68
CA ASP A 619 9.27 -14.42 -32.62
C ASP A 619 9.54 -15.80 -32.02
N VAL A 620 9.23 -15.95 -30.73
CA VAL A 620 9.20 -17.23 -30.03
C VAL A 620 7.75 -17.55 -29.68
N LEU A 621 7.22 -18.64 -30.22
CA LEU A 621 5.85 -19.10 -29.99
C LEU A 621 5.88 -20.45 -29.28
N ILE A 622 5.19 -20.52 -28.15
CA ILE A 622 5.04 -21.71 -27.30
C ILE A 622 3.55 -22.03 -27.23
N GLY A 623 3.12 -23.18 -27.75
CA GLY A 623 1.70 -23.56 -27.74
C GLY A 623 1.21 -23.93 -26.35
N GLY A 624 2.00 -24.70 -25.62
CA GLY A 624 1.67 -25.11 -24.26
C GLY A 624 0.92 -26.44 -24.27
N ALA A 625 -0.17 -26.58 -23.53
CA ALA A 625 -0.88 -27.83 -23.41
C ALA A 625 -2.16 -27.84 -24.26
N GLY A 626 -2.23 -28.67 -25.29
CA GLY A 626 -3.50 -29.12 -25.87
C GLY A 626 -3.46 -29.34 -27.37
N ALA A 627 -4.08 -28.50 -28.19
CA ALA A 627 -3.90 -28.68 -29.64
C ALA A 627 -4.02 -27.34 -30.33
N ASP A 628 -2.86 -26.82 -30.71
CA ASP A 628 -2.66 -25.41 -30.95
C ASP A 628 -2.32 -25.13 -32.42
N GLU A 629 -2.55 -23.91 -32.87
CA GLU A 629 -2.16 -23.45 -34.20
C GLU A 629 -1.21 -22.26 -34.10
N LEU A 630 0.08 -22.53 -34.37
CA LEU A 630 1.16 -21.55 -34.29
C LEU A 630 1.59 -21.08 -35.70
N SER A 631 1.76 -19.78 -35.85
CA SER A 631 2.18 -19.16 -37.11
C SER A 631 3.21 -18.04 -36.89
N GLY A 632 4.49 -18.26 -37.20
CA GLY A 632 5.56 -17.25 -37.08
C GLY A 632 5.43 -16.08 -38.06
N LYS A 633 4.82 -16.30 -39.24
CA LYS A 633 4.61 -15.31 -40.30
C LYS A 633 5.90 -14.83 -40.97
N GLN A 634 6.58 -13.81 -40.47
CA GLN A 634 7.79 -13.22 -41.08
C GLN A 634 8.96 -13.35 -40.13
N GLY A 635 10.18 -13.38 -40.68
CA GLY A 635 11.42 -13.40 -39.92
C GLY A 635 11.78 -14.80 -39.42
N LYS A 636 12.71 -14.88 -38.45
CA LYS A 636 13.31 -16.12 -37.99
C LYS A 636 12.66 -16.53 -36.68
N ASN A 637 11.71 -17.46 -36.75
CA ASN A 637 10.86 -17.76 -35.61
C ASN A 637 11.25 -19.09 -34.96
N VAL A 638 10.99 -19.21 -33.66
CA VAL A 638 11.07 -20.46 -32.92
C VAL A 638 9.65 -20.90 -32.56
N LEU A 639 9.26 -22.10 -32.96
CA LEU A 639 7.93 -22.66 -32.71
C LEU A 639 8.07 -23.93 -31.88
N ILE A 640 7.47 -23.93 -30.69
CA ILE A 640 7.38 -25.06 -29.76
C ILE A 640 5.89 -25.41 -29.65
N GLY A 641 5.48 -26.60 -30.11
CA GLY A 641 4.08 -27.04 -30.02
C GLY A 641 3.65 -27.26 -28.57
N GLY A 642 4.38 -28.12 -27.86
CA GLY A 642 4.05 -28.51 -26.49
C GLY A 642 3.28 -29.83 -26.44
N GLU A 643 2.34 -29.95 -25.50
CA GLU A 643 1.53 -31.16 -25.37
C GLU A 643 0.42 -31.21 -26.43
N GLY A 644 0.18 -32.42 -26.95
CA GLY A 644 -0.96 -32.70 -27.83
C GLY A 644 -0.71 -32.38 -29.31
N TRP A 645 -1.76 -32.08 -30.08
CA TRP A 645 -1.71 -32.23 -31.55
C TRP A 645 -1.68 -30.89 -32.27
N ASP A 646 -0.48 -30.39 -32.54
CA ASP A 646 -0.33 -29.01 -32.98
C ASP A 646 -0.20 -28.85 -34.48
N ILE A 647 -0.40 -27.61 -34.93
CA ILE A 647 -0.19 -27.17 -36.30
C ILE A 647 0.82 -26.03 -36.27
N LEU A 648 2.00 -26.28 -36.83
CA LEU A 648 3.08 -25.30 -36.84
C LEU A 648 3.32 -24.79 -38.26
N THR A 649 3.39 -23.47 -38.43
CA THR A 649 3.70 -22.83 -39.72
C THR A 649 4.73 -21.71 -39.48
N GLY A 650 6.00 -21.92 -39.84
CA GLY A 650 7.06 -20.92 -39.70
C GLY A 650 6.74 -19.64 -40.48
N GLY A 651 6.73 -19.74 -41.81
CA GLY A 651 6.30 -18.66 -42.69
C GLY A 651 7.39 -18.27 -43.67
N VAL A 652 7.81 -17.00 -43.65
CA VAL A 652 8.91 -16.48 -44.47
C VAL A 652 10.08 -16.20 -43.55
N GLY A 653 11.22 -16.83 -43.81
CA GLY A 653 12.45 -16.63 -43.04
C GLY A 653 13.10 -17.97 -42.73
N GLU A 654 14.06 -17.98 -41.82
CA GLU A 654 14.69 -19.22 -41.32
C GLU A 654 14.00 -19.60 -40.02
N ASP A 655 13.09 -20.57 -40.05
CA ASP A 655 12.28 -20.94 -38.89
C ASP A 655 12.77 -22.24 -38.22
N CYS A 656 12.74 -22.27 -36.89
CA CYS A 656 13.11 -23.41 -36.06
C CYS A 656 11.87 -24.05 -35.44
N PHE A 657 11.67 -25.35 -35.67
CA PHE A 657 10.62 -26.14 -35.02
C PHE A 657 11.25 -27.03 -33.96
N VAL A 658 10.86 -26.84 -32.71
CA VAL A 658 11.48 -27.51 -31.55
C VAL A 658 10.57 -28.63 -31.06
N PHE A 659 11.17 -29.80 -30.79
CA PHE A 659 10.51 -30.95 -30.19
C PHE A 659 11.30 -31.44 -28.99
N GLN A 660 10.66 -31.58 -27.83
CA GLN A 660 11.33 -31.98 -26.58
C GLN A 660 10.77 -33.29 -26.02
N THR A 661 11.53 -33.93 -25.12
CA THR A 661 11.14 -35.23 -24.53
C THR A 661 10.12 -35.13 -23.40
N ASP A 662 9.97 -33.95 -22.82
CA ASP A 662 9.17 -33.60 -21.65
C ASP A 662 7.87 -32.85 -21.98
N ASP A 663 7.68 -32.40 -23.22
CA ASP A 663 6.47 -31.71 -23.74
C ASP A 663 5.20 -32.59 -23.81
N GLY A 664 5.01 -33.59 -22.93
CA GLY A 664 3.73 -34.32 -22.86
C GLY A 664 3.24 -35.05 -24.12
N TRP A 665 4.07 -35.19 -25.16
CA TRP A 665 3.86 -35.99 -26.37
C TRP A 665 2.50 -35.89 -27.09
N GLY A 666 2.47 -35.16 -28.20
CA GLY A 666 1.58 -35.49 -29.32
C GLY A 666 2.29 -35.54 -30.67
N VAL A 667 1.53 -35.45 -31.77
CA VAL A 667 2.04 -35.67 -33.14
C VAL A 667 1.67 -34.48 -34.00
N ASP A 668 2.63 -33.58 -34.16
CA ASP A 668 2.35 -32.27 -34.73
C ASP A 668 2.37 -32.29 -36.25
N THR A 669 1.78 -31.26 -36.83
CA THR A 669 1.74 -31.06 -38.28
C THR A 669 2.45 -29.78 -38.66
N ILE A 670 3.63 -29.91 -39.25
CA ILE A 670 4.34 -28.77 -39.84
C ILE A 670 3.80 -28.51 -41.25
N ARG A 671 3.43 -27.25 -41.52
CA ARG A 671 2.98 -26.76 -42.82
C ARG A 671 4.03 -25.81 -43.39
N ARG A 672 4.25 -25.90 -44.70
CA ARG A 672 5.14 -25.01 -45.48
C ARG A 672 6.61 -25.00 -45.00
N PHE A 673 7.12 -26.14 -44.57
CA PHE A 673 8.55 -26.30 -44.28
C PHE A 673 9.39 -26.06 -45.54
N ASP A 674 10.34 -25.12 -45.47
CA ASP A 674 11.31 -24.81 -46.52
C ASP A 674 12.68 -25.42 -46.14
N THR A 675 13.13 -26.43 -46.87
CA THR A 675 14.38 -27.15 -46.55
C THR A 675 15.64 -26.31 -46.72
N ASP A 676 15.56 -25.17 -47.41
CA ASP A 676 16.70 -24.27 -47.59
C ASP A 676 16.83 -23.25 -46.44
N GLN A 677 15.81 -23.10 -45.59
CA GLN A 677 15.75 -22.08 -44.53
C GLN A 677 15.34 -22.63 -43.16
N ASP A 678 14.50 -23.64 -43.11
CA ASP A 678 13.87 -24.17 -41.92
C ASP A 678 14.61 -25.38 -41.37
N TRP A 679 14.52 -25.56 -40.06
CA TRP A 679 15.21 -26.63 -39.35
C TRP A 679 14.39 -27.17 -38.18
N LEU A 680 14.67 -28.43 -37.83
CA LEU A 680 14.10 -29.11 -36.68
C LEU A 680 15.16 -29.18 -35.58
N LEU A 681 14.79 -28.79 -34.36
CA LEU A 681 15.62 -28.95 -33.17
C LEU A 681 15.00 -30.00 -32.26
N LEU A 682 15.74 -31.07 -32.00
CA LEU A 682 15.35 -32.17 -31.12
C LEU A 682 16.08 -32.02 -29.79
N LYS A 683 15.40 -31.49 -28.78
CA LYS A 683 15.96 -31.21 -27.44
C LYS A 683 15.71 -32.34 -26.45
N GLY A 684 16.69 -32.63 -25.61
CA GLY A 684 16.61 -33.70 -24.60
C GLY A 684 16.72 -35.13 -25.16
N PHE A 685 16.90 -35.26 -26.47
CA PHE A 685 17.19 -36.55 -27.13
C PHE A 685 18.70 -36.78 -27.16
N ASP A 686 19.14 -37.99 -26.78
CA ASP A 686 20.55 -38.39 -26.90
C ASP A 686 21.03 -38.19 -28.35
N GLU A 687 22.27 -37.73 -28.55
CA GLU A 687 22.90 -37.63 -29.90
C GLU A 687 22.89 -38.97 -30.68
N GLY A 688 22.69 -40.10 -29.97
CA GLY A 688 22.57 -41.45 -30.54
C GLY A 688 21.15 -41.89 -30.92
N ALA A 689 20.14 -41.06 -30.72
CA ALA A 689 18.74 -41.37 -31.00
C ALA A 689 18.51 -41.68 -32.49
N GLN A 690 17.65 -42.65 -32.78
CA GLN A 690 17.37 -43.07 -34.15
C GLN A 690 16.27 -42.21 -34.79
N LEU A 691 16.66 -41.35 -35.73
CA LEU A 691 15.74 -40.66 -36.62
C LEU A 691 15.27 -41.60 -37.75
N GLN A 692 13.95 -41.76 -37.91
CA GLN A 692 13.33 -42.50 -39.01
C GLN A 692 12.24 -41.65 -39.66
N THR A 693 12.16 -41.69 -40.99
CA THR A 693 11.15 -40.93 -41.76
C THR A 693 10.33 -41.87 -42.64
N MET A 694 9.03 -41.58 -42.79
CA MET A 694 8.12 -42.38 -43.62
C MET A 694 7.15 -41.50 -44.40
N LYS A 695 7.14 -41.64 -45.74
CA LYS A 695 6.15 -40.95 -46.59
C LYS A 695 4.79 -41.65 -46.52
N PHE A 696 3.75 -40.91 -46.15
CA PHE A 696 2.38 -41.41 -46.11
C PHE A 696 1.38 -40.32 -46.53
N GLN A 697 0.53 -40.62 -47.53
CA GLN A 697 -0.54 -39.72 -48.00
C GLN A 697 -0.12 -38.27 -48.31
N GLY A 698 1.10 -38.06 -48.83
CA GLY A 698 1.60 -36.72 -49.19
C GLY A 698 2.23 -35.92 -48.04
N ALA A 699 2.40 -36.54 -46.87
CA ALA A 699 3.20 -36.01 -45.78
C ALA A 699 4.37 -36.96 -45.44
N THR A 700 5.41 -36.41 -44.82
CA THR A 700 6.54 -37.16 -44.25
C THR A 700 6.36 -37.22 -42.74
N ALA A 701 6.14 -38.42 -42.21
CA ALA A 701 6.10 -38.69 -40.78
C ALA A 701 7.52 -38.84 -40.23
N ILE A 702 7.79 -38.24 -39.08
CA ILE A 702 9.10 -38.23 -38.41
C ILE A 702 8.98 -39.01 -37.11
N PHE A 703 9.91 -39.93 -36.90
CA PHE A 703 10.03 -40.75 -35.70
C PHE A 703 11.41 -40.59 -35.09
N VAL A 704 11.46 -40.46 -33.76
CA VAL A 704 12.70 -40.50 -32.97
C VAL A 704 12.56 -41.64 -31.98
N ASP A 705 13.51 -42.58 -32.02
CA ASP A 705 13.50 -43.83 -31.23
C ASP A 705 12.20 -44.64 -31.33
N GLY A 706 11.60 -44.62 -32.53
CA GLY A 706 10.37 -45.35 -32.84
C GLY A 706 9.09 -44.65 -32.38
N LYS A 707 9.18 -43.47 -31.76
CA LYS A 707 8.03 -42.63 -31.42
C LYS A 707 7.82 -41.56 -32.47
N GLN A 708 6.59 -41.43 -32.96
CA GLN A 708 6.27 -40.37 -33.92
C GLN A 708 6.20 -39.03 -33.19
N ILE A 709 6.89 -38.02 -33.71
CA ILE A 709 6.89 -36.66 -33.15
C ILE A 709 6.16 -35.67 -34.07
N ALA A 710 6.25 -35.85 -35.40
CA ALA A 710 5.70 -34.88 -36.34
C ALA A 710 5.29 -35.48 -37.68
N LYS A 711 4.57 -34.67 -38.46
CA LYS A 711 4.25 -34.87 -39.88
C LYS A 711 4.48 -33.57 -40.62
N ILE A 712 5.32 -33.60 -41.66
CA ILE A 712 5.56 -32.43 -42.52
C ILE A 712 4.82 -32.61 -43.84
N LYS A 713 3.91 -31.69 -44.17
CA LYS A 713 3.13 -31.76 -45.42
C LYS A 713 3.97 -31.31 -46.61
N GLY A 714 4.00 -32.14 -47.66
CA GLY A 714 4.64 -31.78 -48.94
C GLY A 714 6.15 -32.00 -49.01
N LEU A 715 6.78 -32.44 -47.91
CA LEU A 715 8.22 -32.70 -47.83
C LEU A 715 8.58 -34.11 -48.34
N ASP A 716 9.69 -34.26 -49.06
CA ASP A 716 10.26 -35.58 -49.36
C ASP A 716 11.16 -36.05 -48.19
N PRO A 717 11.05 -37.33 -47.74
CA PRO A 717 11.80 -37.80 -46.57
C PRO A 717 13.32 -37.73 -46.67
N GLU A 718 13.86 -37.64 -47.89
CA GLU A 718 15.30 -37.57 -48.18
C GLU A 718 15.88 -36.17 -47.90
N ASP A 719 15.03 -35.15 -47.75
CA ASP A 719 15.44 -33.76 -47.52
C ASP A 719 15.65 -33.45 -46.02
N LEU A 720 15.38 -34.41 -45.13
CA LEU A 720 15.67 -34.31 -43.70
C LEU A 720 17.04 -34.93 -43.39
N ILE A 721 18.05 -34.08 -43.21
CA ILE A 721 19.45 -34.46 -43.04
C ILE A 721 19.92 -33.99 -41.66
N VAL A 722 20.39 -34.94 -40.85
CA VAL A 722 20.99 -34.64 -39.53
C VAL A 722 22.26 -33.81 -39.72
N GLY A 723 22.33 -32.69 -39.01
CA GLY A 723 23.40 -31.69 -39.09
C GLY A 723 23.22 -30.64 -40.18
N ASP A 724 22.11 -30.68 -40.92
CA ASP A 724 21.75 -29.67 -41.94
C ASP A 724 20.34 -29.11 -41.69
N THR A 725 19.31 -29.96 -41.69
CA THR A 725 17.92 -29.57 -41.45
C THR A 725 17.35 -30.16 -40.15
N VAL A 726 18.10 -31.04 -39.48
CA VAL A 726 17.73 -31.64 -38.18
C VAL A 726 18.93 -31.61 -37.24
N PHE A 727 18.76 -31.09 -36.03
CA PHE A 727 19.81 -30.95 -35.03
C PHE A 727 19.37 -31.56 -33.70
N PHE A 728 20.31 -32.21 -33.01
CA PHE A 728 20.12 -32.74 -31.66
C PHE A 728 20.83 -31.82 -30.67
N ASP A 729 20.20 -31.58 -29.52
CA ASP A 729 20.75 -30.81 -28.42
C ASP A 729 20.41 -31.53 -27.10
N ASP A 730 21.45 -31.95 -26.38
CA ASP A 730 21.34 -32.68 -25.11
C ASP A 730 21.28 -31.74 -23.89
N SER A 731 21.33 -30.42 -24.10
CA SER A 731 21.25 -29.44 -23.03
C SER A 731 19.79 -29.18 -22.58
N PRO A 732 19.54 -29.06 -21.25
CA PRO A 732 18.29 -28.49 -20.76
C PRO A 732 18.22 -27.00 -21.13
N LEU A 733 17.02 -26.45 -21.32
CA LEU A 733 16.84 -25.01 -21.56
C LEU A 733 17.49 -24.18 -20.44
N GLY A 734 18.20 -23.13 -20.83
CA GLY A 734 18.81 -22.12 -19.96
C GLY A 734 18.79 -20.77 -20.64
#